data_AF-A0A4D7ANE6-F1
#
_entry.id   AF-A0A4D7ANE6-F1
#
_cell.length_a   1.000
_cell.length_b   1.000
_cell.length_c   1.000
_cell.angle_alpha   90.00
_cell.angle_beta   90.00
_cell.angle_gamma   90.00
#
_symmetry.space_group_name_H-M   'P 1'
#
loop_
_entity.id
_entity.type
_entity.pdbx_description
1 polymer ?
#
loop_
_entity_poly.entity_id
_entity_poly.type
_entity_poly.pdbx_seq_one_letter_code
_entity_poly.pdbx_strand_id
1 'polypeptide(L)'
;MKLLRLFPLELGRLLHSRMTWLIVLLTVISPAVGLVLYKPAIASTMLSMYLANPALAGGAAGGILFGLLTVYELDRAGRSRVEVLTNAVVSPLAAALVRLPALLAAAGLALVLTMLVWLPISCGLIGSIFDGGDYVLAYLLFMGLALPLSILAASAAYQYTRRADLSLVLFAAFAALSLTVWADNWQLCWLNPCVWALSDDFSNFRIFRSVAWMRLTWLAALAGIWTVSYLCIRQYGKGLPGSLARSVRRAHRPIIALSLLACSGFAYAAQPLVDHSNPDQTVMDFYQVPYAENVVCTSRSAQVFPDTTAGTVSGTAAYRFRNTSGQAWTAAFGVNPGYTISNVRVNGAEVPFSVSDYQEYNEAMLEVALPSDREIELTMDYGGFPRENRNVSIMQGGTEISSEYLCLENAGLSPRLMNVLPGENGYPTTIEITLPASMSVIPFGASKAEVVAEQTDGTKTWRYDSNSAGGILYAGDYIRQDIQAGGMDIEFYYGRKHQAVMEAAGAAEAVKSVVDYCTAHYGMLSFGSGDTLKLIQSRVTGGGYAANGASLLDEADFTADNLSDTGKGGGAGEVMIHELVHQWWGLGNMFDASDESSPWSAEGLTVYTTYRIVKERYGPSYAQEHYVDQWQQAVDNYYLNFYVRNPDYLEALPEEERLEISNSLRYVRQYCEMPLKILKAEQLVGGEEAMDRILRGLFNRELDPMYPYLTYQDFLNACGLTEEDLNLA
;
A
#
# COMPACT_ATOMS: atom_id res chain seq x y z
N MET A 1 -17.46 44.43 -10.04
CA MET A 1 -17.97 45.31 -8.94
C MET A 1 -19.24 44.78 -8.26
N LYS A 2 -20.35 44.44 -8.96
CA LYS A 2 -21.57 43.92 -8.29
C LYS A 2 -21.41 42.52 -7.66
N LEU A 3 -20.80 41.55 -8.36
CA LEU A 3 -20.59 40.18 -7.84
C LEU A 3 -19.74 40.14 -6.55
N LEU A 4 -18.65 40.94 -6.51
CA LEU A 4 -17.76 41.06 -5.35
C LEU A 4 -18.47 41.61 -4.10
N ARG A 5 -19.52 42.42 -4.27
CA ARG A 5 -20.35 42.92 -3.16
C ARG A 5 -21.42 41.92 -2.72
N LEU A 6 -21.87 41.04 -3.62
CA LEU A 6 -22.90 40.04 -3.34
C LEU A 6 -22.33 38.80 -2.63
N PHE A 7 -21.08 38.44 -2.90
CA PHE A 7 -20.39 37.33 -2.22
C PHE A 7 -20.41 37.43 -0.68
N PRO A 8 -19.92 38.50 -0.03
CA PRO A 8 -19.91 38.58 1.43
C PRO A 8 -21.32 38.55 2.03
N LEU A 9 -22.33 39.07 1.32
CA LEU A 9 -23.72 39.02 1.74
C LEU A 9 -24.28 37.60 1.70
N GLU A 10 -24.00 36.86 0.62
CA GLU A 10 -24.45 35.46 0.50
C GLU A 10 -23.71 34.53 1.46
N LEU A 11 -22.41 34.74 1.67
CA LEU A 11 -21.63 34.01 2.67
C LEU A 11 -22.13 34.32 4.07
N GLY A 12 -22.30 35.61 4.41
CA GLY A 12 -22.87 36.02 5.69
C GLY A 12 -24.21 35.35 5.93
N ARG A 13 -25.12 35.40 4.95
CA ARG A 13 -26.42 34.73 5.02
C ARG A 13 -26.32 33.22 5.25
N LEU A 14 -25.41 32.55 4.56
CA LEU A 14 -25.16 31.12 4.73
C LEU A 14 -24.71 30.83 6.17
N LEU A 15 -23.78 31.62 6.70
CA LEU A 15 -23.27 31.48 8.07
C LEU A 15 -24.25 31.91 9.17
N HIS A 16 -25.35 32.60 8.85
CA HIS A 16 -26.45 32.84 9.80
C HIS A 16 -27.47 31.68 9.82
N SER A 17 -27.38 30.74 8.88
CA SER A 17 -28.29 29.59 8.81
C SER A 17 -27.95 28.55 9.88
N ARG A 18 -28.95 28.18 10.69
CA ARG A 18 -28.82 27.08 11.65
C ARG A 18 -28.50 25.75 10.96
N MET A 19 -29.05 25.55 9.75
CA MET A 19 -28.80 24.34 8.97
C MET A 19 -27.34 24.25 8.53
N THR A 20 -26.72 25.38 8.13
CA THR A 20 -25.30 25.40 7.78
C THR A 20 -24.44 25.03 8.98
N TRP A 21 -24.69 25.59 10.16
CA TRP A 21 -23.93 25.23 11.37
C TRP A 21 -24.15 23.78 11.82
N LEU A 22 -25.36 23.22 11.64
CA LEU A 22 -25.59 21.80 11.87
C LEU A 22 -24.72 20.93 10.94
N ILE A 23 -24.68 21.26 9.65
CA ILE A 23 -23.85 20.56 8.67
C ILE A 23 -22.36 20.70 9.00
N VAL A 24 -21.91 21.90 9.38
CA VAL A 24 -20.52 22.13 9.83
C VAL A 24 -20.21 21.28 11.05
N LEU A 25 -21.07 21.27 12.07
CA LEU A 25 -20.88 20.46 13.29
C LEU A 25 -20.81 18.96 12.97
N LEU A 26 -21.72 18.45 12.16
CA LEU A 26 -21.71 17.04 11.74
C LEU A 26 -20.45 16.70 10.93
N THR A 27 -19.96 17.62 10.11
CA THR A 27 -18.70 17.46 9.35
C THR A 27 -17.46 17.50 10.26
N VAL A 28 -17.52 18.24 11.38
CA VAL A 28 -16.43 18.26 12.38
C VAL A 28 -16.39 16.95 13.18
N ILE A 29 -17.54 16.34 13.45
CA ILE A 29 -17.63 15.08 14.21
C ILE A 29 -17.42 13.84 13.33
N SER A 30 -17.67 13.94 12.03
CA SER A 30 -17.66 12.77 11.12
C SER A 30 -16.37 11.94 11.08
N PRO A 31 -15.15 12.47 11.32
CA PRO A 31 -13.97 11.60 11.38
C PRO A 31 -14.04 10.53 12.48
N ALA A 32 -14.89 10.71 13.51
CA ALA A 32 -15.11 9.68 14.54
C ALA A 32 -15.73 8.40 13.98
N VAL A 33 -16.45 8.48 12.85
CA VAL A 33 -16.97 7.29 12.16
C VAL A 33 -15.82 6.40 11.67
N GLY A 34 -14.67 6.99 11.33
CA GLY A 34 -13.46 6.27 10.91
C GLY A 34 -12.76 5.51 12.03
N LEU A 35 -13.09 5.78 13.29
CA LEU A 35 -12.53 5.03 14.43
C LEU A 35 -13.33 3.76 14.73
N VAL A 36 -14.59 3.67 14.27
CA VAL A 36 -15.53 2.64 14.73
C VAL A 36 -16.16 1.87 13.57
N LEU A 37 -16.64 2.54 12.54
CA LEU A 37 -17.53 1.94 11.53
C LEU A 37 -16.93 1.89 10.13
N TYR A 38 -16.38 3.00 9.62
CA TYR A 38 -15.92 3.09 8.23
C TYR A 38 -14.39 3.11 8.18
N LYS A 39 -13.77 1.93 8.05
CA LYS A 39 -12.31 1.72 8.11
C LYS A 39 -11.75 1.16 6.80
N PRO A 40 -11.75 1.94 5.70
CA PRO A 40 -11.25 1.48 4.40
C PRO A 40 -9.73 1.24 4.36
N ALA A 41 -8.94 1.88 5.23
CA ALA A 41 -7.53 1.55 5.41
C ALA A 41 -7.43 0.33 6.34
N ILE A 42 -6.94 -0.77 5.80
CA ILE A 42 -6.95 -2.11 6.42
C ILE A 42 -5.68 -2.41 7.22
N ALA A 43 -4.60 -1.66 7.00
CA ALA A 43 -3.36 -1.86 7.75
C ALA A 43 -3.51 -1.42 9.22
N SER A 44 -2.83 -2.15 10.11
CA SER A 44 -2.78 -1.94 11.57
C SER A 44 -1.76 -0.88 12.02
N THR A 45 -1.29 -0.03 11.10
CA THR A 45 -0.44 1.11 11.46
C THR A 45 -1.24 2.21 12.14
N MET A 46 -0.59 2.93 13.06
CA MET A 46 -1.23 3.99 13.83
C MET A 46 -1.73 5.11 12.92
N LEU A 47 -0.97 5.46 11.86
CA LEU A 47 -1.41 6.43 10.86
C LEU A 47 -2.58 5.92 10.00
N SER A 48 -2.67 4.61 9.73
CA SER A 48 -3.86 4.07 9.05
C SER A 48 -5.10 4.14 9.94
N MET A 49 -4.97 3.68 11.19
CA MET A 49 -6.07 3.58 12.16
C MET A 49 -6.58 4.94 12.64
N TYR A 50 -5.66 5.87 12.96
CA TYR A 50 -5.98 7.10 13.67
C TYR A 50 -5.79 8.40 12.86
N LEU A 51 -5.32 8.30 11.61
CA LEU A 51 -5.28 9.42 10.67
C LEU A 51 -6.05 9.12 9.37
N ALA A 52 -5.68 8.07 8.63
CA ALA A 52 -6.25 7.78 7.32
C ALA A 52 -7.75 7.47 7.43
N ASN A 53 -8.13 6.49 8.26
CA ASN A 53 -9.53 6.10 8.44
C ASN A 53 -10.42 7.28 8.90
N PRO A 54 -10.05 8.07 9.93
CA PRO A 54 -10.77 9.29 10.27
C PRO A 54 -10.90 10.29 9.13
N ALA A 55 -9.82 10.59 8.39
CA ALA A 55 -9.87 11.55 7.29
C ALA A 55 -10.73 11.05 6.09
N LEU A 56 -10.67 9.75 5.77
CA LEU A 56 -11.48 9.11 4.73
C LEU A 56 -12.96 9.13 5.08
N ALA A 57 -13.31 8.71 6.31
CA ALA A 57 -14.68 8.79 6.81
C ALA A 57 -15.19 10.24 6.88
N GLY A 58 -14.33 11.16 7.32
CA GLY A 58 -14.58 12.60 7.30
C GLY A 58 -14.89 13.13 5.91
N GLY A 59 -14.14 12.69 4.90
CA GLY A 59 -14.34 13.03 3.49
C GLY A 59 -15.63 12.49 2.90
N ALA A 60 -15.94 11.21 3.12
CA ALA A 60 -17.15 10.58 2.62
C ALA A 60 -18.41 11.22 3.24
N ALA A 61 -18.48 11.27 4.57
CA ALA A 61 -19.61 11.85 5.28
C ALA A 61 -19.73 13.36 5.06
N GLY A 62 -18.62 14.10 5.16
CA GLY A 62 -18.58 15.54 4.91
C GLY A 62 -18.99 15.90 3.48
N GLY A 63 -18.52 15.14 2.49
CA GLY A 63 -18.91 15.29 1.09
C GLY A 63 -20.42 15.10 0.90
N ILE A 64 -21.00 14.04 1.47
CA ILE A 64 -22.44 13.80 1.44
C ILE A 64 -23.20 14.98 2.08
N LEU A 65 -22.81 15.39 3.29
CA LEU A 65 -23.45 16.48 4.04
C LEU A 65 -23.42 17.81 3.26
N PHE A 66 -22.28 18.17 2.65
CA PHE A 66 -22.17 19.38 1.84
C PHE A 66 -22.89 19.28 0.49
N GLY A 67 -23.02 18.09 -0.09
CA GLY A 67 -23.90 17.83 -1.23
C GLY A 67 -25.38 18.09 -0.88
N LEU A 68 -25.84 17.57 0.26
CA LEU A 68 -27.20 17.81 0.77
C LEU A 68 -27.45 19.30 1.04
N LEU A 69 -26.52 19.98 1.73
CA LEU A 69 -26.60 21.41 2.00
C LEU A 69 -26.67 22.21 0.69
N THR A 70 -25.88 21.82 -0.31
CA THR A 70 -25.88 22.48 -1.62
C THR A 70 -27.25 22.42 -2.28
N VAL A 71 -27.89 21.25 -2.35
CA VAL A 71 -29.24 21.13 -2.90
C VAL A 71 -30.24 21.94 -2.08
N TYR A 72 -30.17 21.85 -0.75
CA TYR A 72 -31.05 22.58 0.17
C TYR A 72 -30.98 24.11 -0.04
N GLU A 73 -29.77 24.65 -0.16
CA GLU A 73 -29.55 26.09 -0.32
C GLU A 73 -29.91 26.59 -1.72
N LEU A 74 -29.64 25.79 -2.76
CA LEU A 74 -30.03 26.14 -4.12
C LEU A 74 -31.55 26.13 -4.31
N ASP A 75 -32.25 25.20 -3.64
CA ASP A 75 -33.71 25.06 -3.72
C ASP A 75 -34.50 26.10 -2.93
N ARG A 76 -33.87 26.79 -1.98
CA ARG A 76 -34.53 27.75 -1.09
C ARG A 76 -35.46 28.73 -1.79
N ALA A 77 -35.03 29.35 -2.89
CA ALA A 77 -35.86 30.35 -3.59
C ALA A 77 -37.09 29.73 -4.28
N GLY A 78 -36.95 28.50 -4.80
CA GLY A 78 -38.05 27.73 -5.39
C GLY A 78 -39.03 27.26 -4.32
N ARG A 79 -38.52 26.64 -3.25
CA ARG A 79 -39.29 26.20 -2.09
C ARG A 79 -40.09 27.32 -1.42
N SER A 80 -39.51 28.52 -1.31
CA SER A 80 -40.19 29.70 -0.75
C SER A 80 -41.04 30.47 -1.78
N ARG A 81 -41.12 30.02 -3.05
CA ARG A 81 -41.86 30.67 -4.15
C ARG A 81 -41.48 32.13 -4.40
N VAL A 82 -40.27 32.54 -4.02
CA VAL A 82 -39.76 33.91 -4.21
C VAL A 82 -38.84 34.05 -5.43
N GLU A 83 -38.70 32.97 -6.20
CA GLU A 83 -37.73 32.91 -7.29
C GLU A 83 -37.87 34.05 -8.31
N VAL A 84 -39.11 34.39 -8.68
CA VAL A 84 -39.42 35.49 -9.62
C VAL A 84 -38.91 36.83 -9.08
N LEU A 85 -39.08 37.08 -7.77
CA LEU A 85 -38.61 38.31 -7.11
C LEU A 85 -37.08 38.34 -7.08
N THR A 86 -36.44 37.23 -6.73
CA THR A 86 -34.97 37.16 -6.66
C THR A 86 -34.31 37.30 -8.04
N ASN A 87 -34.90 36.67 -9.07
CA ASN A 87 -34.37 36.69 -10.44
C ASN A 87 -34.51 38.07 -11.11
N ALA A 88 -35.43 38.91 -10.62
CA ALA A 88 -35.59 40.29 -11.07
C ALA A 88 -34.47 41.20 -10.56
N VAL A 89 -33.94 40.94 -9.36
CA VAL A 89 -32.89 41.75 -8.71
C VAL A 89 -31.49 41.27 -9.12
N VAL A 90 -31.27 39.96 -9.17
CA VAL A 90 -30.00 39.35 -9.55
C VAL A 90 -30.26 38.28 -10.60
N SER A 91 -29.51 38.30 -11.71
CA SER A 91 -29.70 37.29 -12.75
C SER A 91 -29.37 35.88 -12.24
N PRO A 92 -30.07 34.82 -12.70
CA PRO A 92 -29.81 33.45 -12.26
C PRO A 92 -28.35 33.01 -12.42
N LEU A 93 -27.70 33.45 -13.50
CA LEU A 93 -26.28 33.22 -13.73
C LEU A 93 -25.39 33.91 -12.69
N ALA A 94 -25.67 35.18 -12.37
CA ALA A 94 -24.92 35.91 -11.35
C ALA A 94 -25.12 35.30 -9.96
N ALA A 95 -26.34 34.84 -9.65
CA ALA A 95 -26.63 34.15 -8.39
C ALA A 95 -25.84 32.84 -8.27
N ALA A 96 -25.75 32.03 -9.33
CA ALA A 96 -24.95 30.80 -9.33
C ALA A 96 -23.46 31.06 -9.07
N LEU A 97 -22.90 32.10 -9.70
CA LEU A 97 -21.50 32.52 -9.50
C LEU A 97 -21.21 33.11 -8.12
N VAL A 98 -22.24 33.48 -7.35
CA VAL A 98 -22.10 33.98 -5.98
C VAL A 98 -22.29 32.85 -4.97
N ARG A 99 -23.27 31.97 -5.19
CA ARG A 99 -23.61 30.87 -4.29
C ARG A 99 -22.53 29.79 -4.24
N LEU A 100 -21.94 29.43 -5.39
CA LEU A 100 -20.91 28.39 -5.43
C LEU A 100 -19.71 28.76 -4.54
N PRO A 101 -19.03 29.92 -4.72
CA PRO A 101 -17.96 30.33 -3.82
C PRO A 101 -18.37 30.45 -2.35
N ALA A 102 -19.62 30.86 -2.06
CA ALA A 102 -20.09 30.96 -0.68
C ALA A 102 -20.20 29.57 -0.01
N LEU A 103 -20.70 28.56 -0.73
CA LEU A 103 -20.71 27.17 -0.27
C LEU A 103 -19.29 26.62 -0.11
N LEU A 104 -18.40 26.90 -1.05
CA LEU A 104 -16.98 26.49 -0.96
C LEU A 104 -16.27 27.14 0.25
N ALA A 105 -16.57 28.40 0.55
CA ALA A 105 -16.01 29.07 1.74
C ALA A 105 -16.54 28.46 3.05
N ALA A 106 -17.82 28.07 3.11
CA ALA A 106 -18.37 27.35 4.26
C ALA A 106 -17.75 25.96 4.42
N ALA A 107 -17.48 25.25 3.32
CA ALA A 107 -16.76 23.97 3.34
C ALA A 107 -15.31 24.14 3.82
N GLY A 108 -14.61 25.17 3.35
CA GLY A 108 -13.27 25.51 3.83
C GLY A 108 -13.24 25.83 5.33
N LEU A 109 -14.24 26.57 5.84
CA LEU A 109 -14.39 26.80 7.27
C LEU A 109 -14.62 25.49 8.03
N ALA A 110 -15.49 24.61 7.54
CA ALA A 110 -15.73 23.31 8.17
C ALA A 110 -14.44 22.48 8.24
N LEU A 111 -13.69 22.40 7.14
CA LEU A 111 -12.41 21.69 7.09
C LEU A 111 -11.40 22.24 8.11
N VAL A 112 -11.24 23.56 8.18
CA VAL A 112 -10.32 24.20 9.16
C VAL A 112 -10.75 23.88 10.59
N LEU A 113 -12.04 23.94 10.90
CA LEU A 113 -12.56 23.58 12.21
C LEU A 113 -12.33 22.09 12.52
N THR A 114 -12.55 21.20 11.55
CA THR A 114 -12.28 19.77 11.70
C THR A 114 -10.80 19.56 12.00
N MET A 115 -9.90 20.16 11.23
CA MET A 115 -8.46 20.03 11.46
C MET A 115 -8.03 20.55 12.83
N LEU A 116 -8.60 21.68 13.30
CA LEU A 116 -8.29 22.20 14.62
C LEU A 116 -8.76 21.30 15.76
N VAL A 117 -9.92 20.68 15.62
CA VAL A 117 -10.49 19.76 16.63
C VAL A 117 -9.73 18.43 16.65
N TRP A 118 -9.40 17.90 15.48
CA TRP A 118 -8.81 16.57 15.35
C TRP A 118 -7.29 16.56 15.52
N LEU A 119 -6.59 17.67 15.33
CA LEU A 119 -5.14 17.74 15.54
C LEU A 119 -4.71 17.21 16.92
N PRO A 120 -5.26 17.70 18.07
CA PRO A 120 -4.88 17.16 19.37
C PRO A 120 -5.33 15.72 19.59
N ILE A 121 -6.43 15.28 18.95
CA ILE A 121 -6.94 13.91 19.07
C ILE A 121 -6.01 12.94 18.34
N SER A 122 -5.71 13.20 17.07
CA SER A 122 -4.78 12.41 16.26
C SER A 122 -3.39 12.40 16.89
N CYS A 123 -2.86 13.54 17.34
CA CYS A 123 -1.58 13.60 18.03
C CYS A 123 -1.57 12.72 19.31
N GLY A 124 -2.66 12.70 20.08
CA GLY A 124 -2.76 11.88 21.29
C GLY A 124 -2.90 10.39 21.02
N LEU A 125 -3.66 10.00 19.99
CA LEU A 125 -3.88 8.59 19.64
C LEU A 125 -2.68 7.97 18.91
N ILE A 126 -2.02 8.73 18.03
CA ILE A 126 -0.87 8.25 17.24
C ILE A 126 0.41 8.26 18.08
N GLY A 127 0.56 9.22 19.00
CA GLY A 127 1.71 9.27 19.91
C GLY A 127 3.00 9.74 19.24
N SER A 128 4.10 9.04 19.51
CA SER A 128 5.47 9.48 19.18
C SER A 128 5.78 9.56 17.69
N ILE A 129 5.03 8.84 16.87
CA ILE A 129 5.21 8.76 15.41
C ILE A 129 4.29 9.75 14.65
N PHE A 130 3.58 10.63 15.36
CA PHE A 130 2.72 11.63 14.72
C PHE A 130 3.53 12.59 13.84
N ASP A 131 3.17 12.67 12.55
CA ASP A 131 3.73 13.64 11.61
C ASP A 131 2.71 14.72 11.21
N GLY A 132 3.12 15.98 11.34
CA GLY A 132 2.26 17.13 11.01
C GLY A 132 2.05 17.33 9.50
N GLY A 133 3.01 16.91 8.67
CA GLY A 133 2.90 16.95 7.22
C GLY A 133 1.85 15.96 6.72
N ASP A 134 1.95 14.71 7.15
CA ASP A 134 0.98 13.65 6.85
C ASP A 134 -0.41 14.02 7.35
N TYR A 135 -0.51 14.60 8.56
CA TYR A 135 -1.77 15.10 9.09
C TYR A 135 -2.43 16.11 8.14
N VAL A 136 -1.67 17.12 7.70
CA VAL A 136 -2.19 18.15 6.80
C VAL A 136 -2.55 17.55 5.44
N LEU A 137 -1.69 16.69 4.87
CA LEU A 137 -1.94 16.07 3.57
C LEU A 137 -3.16 15.16 3.60
N ALA A 138 -3.31 14.32 4.62
CA ALA A 138 -4.47 13.44 4.78
C ALA A 138 -5.78 14.24 4.88
N TYR A 139 -5.86 15.25 5.75
CA TYR A 139 -7.08 16.04 5.87
C TYR A 139 -7.36 16.90 4.63
N LEU A 140 -6.34 17.44 3.94
CA LEU A 140 -6.56 18.21 2.71
C LEU A 140 -7.01 17.31 1.55
N LEU A 141 -6.34 16.18 1.33
CA LEU A 141 -6.55 15.33 0.15
C LEU A 141 -7.71 14.34 0.35
N PHE A 142 -7.81 13.69 1.50
CA PHE A 142 -8.82 12.66 1.75
C PHE A 142 -10.16 13.30 2.09
N MET A 143 -10.16 14.31 2.95
CA MET A 143 -11.39 15.02 3.35
C MET A 143 -11.63 16.31 2.56
N GLY A 144 -10.66 17.21 2.55
CA GLY A 144 -10.83 18.59 2.11
C GLY A 144 -11.28 18.71 0.67
N LEU A 145 -10.68 17.93 -0.24
CA LEU A 145 -11.05 17.92 -1.66
C LEU A 145 -12.33 17.13 -1.97
N ALA A 146 -12.84 16.28 -1.06
CA ALA A 146 -14.14 15.64 -1.24
C ALA A 146 -15.29 16.67 -1.17
N LEU A 147 -15.20 17.65 -0.26
CA LEU A 147 -16.23 18.68 -0.07
C LEU A 147 -16.53 19.52 -1.33
N PRO A 148 -15.53 20.15 -2.00
CA PRO A 148 -15.77 20.91 -3.22
C PRO A 148 -16.27 20.03 -4.36
N LEU A 149 -15.79 18.78 -4.48
CA LEU A 149 -16.30 17.83 -5.47
C LEU A 149 -17.80 17.58 -5.28
N SER A 150 -18.22 17.29 -4.04
CA SER A 150 -19.63 17.08 -3.73
C SER A 150 -20.50 18.32 -3.99
N ILE A 151 -20.00 19.53 -3.66
CA ILE A 151 -20.70 20.79 -3.95
C ILE A 151 -20.87 20.98 -5.47
N LEU A 152 -19.84 20.72 -6.26
CA LEU A 152 -19.89 20.84 -7.72
C LEU A 152 -20.89 19.84 -8.33
N ALA A 153 -20.84 18.57 -7.92
CA ALA A 153 -21.74 17.51 -8.37
C ALA A 153 -23.21 17.83 -8.01
N ALA A 154 -23.49 18.12 -6.75
CA ALA A 154 -24.83 18.43 -6.26
C ALA A 154 -25.39 19.71 -6.90
N SER A 155 -24.55 20.74 -7.05
CA SER A 155 -24.95 21.98 -7.73
C SER A 155 -25.27 21.72 -9.20
N ALA A 156 -24.46 20.93 -9.91
CA ALA A 156 -24.72 20.61 -11.31
C ALA A 156 -26.04 19.84 -11.47
N ALA A 157 -26.27 18.82 -10.64
CA ALA A 157 -27.52 18.07 -10.61
C ALA A 157 -28.73 18.99 -10.39
N TYR A 158 -28.66 19.94 -9.44
CA TYR A 158 -29.74 20.91 -9.21
C TYR A 158 -29.97 21.88 -10.36
N GLN A 159 -28.89 22.35 -11.00
CA GLN A 159 -29.02 23.28 -12.13
C GLN A 159 -29.76 22.63 -13.33
N TYR A 160 -29.55 21.33 -13.56
CA TYR A 160 -30.27 20.59 -14.60
C TYR A 160 -31.73 20.31 -14.24
N THR A 161 -31.97 19.68 -13.09
CA THR A 161 -33.31 19.19 -12.72
C THR A 161 -34.24 20.33 -12.28
N ARG A 162 -33.69 21.32 -11.55
CA ARG A 162 -34.45 22.33 -10.78
C ARG A 162 -35.45 21.72 -9.80
N ARG A 163 -35.14 20.51 -9.33
CA ARG A 163 -35.98 19.67 -8.48
C ARG A 163 -35.09 19.03 -7.43
N ALA A 164 -35.29 19.43 -6.17
CA ALA A 164 -34.45 18.97 -5.07
C ALA A 164 -34.46 17.45 -4.92
N ASP A 165 -35.64 16.81 -5.02
CA ASP A 165 -35.80 15.37 -4.95
C ASP A 165 -34.98 14.62 -6.01
N LEU A 166 -35.09 15.00 -7.27
CA LEU A 166 -34.31 14.38 -8.35
C LEU A 166 -32.81 14.66 -8.23
N SER A 167 -32.42 15.85 -7.78
CA SER A 167 -31.01 16.17 -7.56
C SER A 167 -30.38 15.33 -6.46
N LEU A 168 -31.12 15.08 -5.38
CA LEU A 168 -30.66 14.23 -4.28
C LEU A 168 -30.49 12.79 -4.74
N VAL A 169 -31.42 12.24 -5.53
CA VAL A 169 -31.31 10.89 -6.10
C VAL A 169 -30.09 10.77 -7.02
N LEU A 170 -29.88 11.73 -7.91
CA LEU A 170 -28.72 11.73 -8.81
C LEU A 170 -27.39 11.83 -8.04
N PHE A 171 -27.33 12.70 -7.04
CA PHE A 171 -26.15 12.85 -6.19
C PHE A 171 -25.88 11.59 -5.37
N ALA A 172 -26.91 11.01 -4.75
CA ALA A 172 -26.79 9.78 -3.97
C ALA A 172 -26.33 8.60 -4.84
N ALA A 173 -26.88 8.44 -6.04
CA ALA A 173 -26.43 7.41 -6.98
C ALA A 173 -24.95 7.60 -7.37
N PHE A 174 -24.53 8.83 -7.63
CA PHE A 174 -23.13 9.14 -7.98
C PHE A 174 -22.16 8.93 -6.81
N ALA A 175 -22.58 9.25 -5.58
CA ALA A 175 -21.83 8.94 -4.36
C ALA A 175 -21.74 7.42 -4.12
N ALA A 176 -22.84 6.70 -4.28
CA ALA A 176 -22.88 5.25 -4.11
C ALA A 176 -21.93 4.53 -5.09
N LEU A 177 -21.89 4.96 -6.35
CA LEU A 177 -20.94 4.40 -7.33
C LEU A 177 -19.49 4.47 -6.85
N SER A 178 -19.06 5.60 -6.26
CA SER A 178 -17.71 5.75 -5.71
C SER A 178 -17.43 4.91 -4.47
N LEU A 179 -18.46 4.57 -3.70
CA LEU A 179 -18.30 3.84 -2.44
C LEU A 179 -18.46 2.32 -2.62
N THR A 180 -19.02 1.87 -3.74
CA THR A 180 -19.28 0.45 -4.00
C THR A 180 -18.72 0.00 -5.34
N VAL A 181 -19.42 0.30 -6.45
CA VAL A 181 -19.13 -0.23 -7.79
C VAL A 181 -17.72 0.13 -8.29
N TRP A 182 -17.20 1.28 -7.88
CA TRP A 182 -15.90 1.77 -8.32
C TRP A 182 -14.78 1.56 -7.30
N ALA A 183 -15.04 0.88 -6.17
CA ALA A 183 -14.06 0.70 -5.10
C ALA A 183 -12.75 0.06 -5.57
N ASP A 184 -12.83 -0.83 -6.58
CA ASP A 184 -11.67 -1.51 -7.18
C ASP A 184 -10.97 -0.71 -8.29
N ASN A 185 -11.41 0.53 -8.55
CA ASN A 185 -10.83 1.40 -9.57
C ASN A 185 -10.44 2.74 -8.96
N TRP A 186 -9.18 2.84 -8.55
CA TRP A 186 -8.66 3.98 -7.80
C TRP A 186 -8.91 5.35 -8.45
N GLN A 187 -8.96 5.43 -9.79
CA GLN A 187 -9.23 6.69 -10.50
C GLN A 187 -10.70 7.10 -10.43
N LEU A 188 -11.63 6.15 -10.32
CA LEU A 188 -13.07 6.41 -10.30
C LEU A 188 -13.60 6.75 -8.90
N CYS A 189 -12.83 6.45 -7.86
CA CYS A 189 -13.09 6.69 -6.45
C CYS A 189 -13.11 8.18 -6.03
N TRP A 190 -14.01 8.97 -6.64
CA TRP A 190 -14.07 10.43 -6.47
C TRP A 190 -14.46 10.90 -5.08
N LEU A 191 -15.15 10.08 -4.28
CA LEU A 191 -15.58 10.44 -2.93
C LEU A 191 -14.59 9.89 -1.90
N ASN A 192 -14.41 8.57 -1.87
CA ASN A 192 -13.47 7.87 -0.99
C ASN A 192 -12.26 7.34 -1.78
N PRO A 193 -11.07 7.94 -1.70
CA PRO A 193 -9.89 7.44 -2.39
C PRO A 193 -9.47 6.06 -1.89
N CYS A 194 -8.86 5.25 -2.76
CA CYS A 194 -8.24 3.97 -2.39
C CYS A 194 -6.94 4.25 -1.61
N VAL A 195 -7.06 4.31 -0.29
CA VAL A 195 -5.94 4.41 0.65
C VAL A 195 -6.06 3.22 1.59
N TRP A 196 -5.19 2.25 1.38
CA TRP A 196 -5.21 1.00 2.13
C TRP A 196 -4.31 1.05 3.38
N ALA A 197 -3.24 1.84 3.34
CA ALA A 197 -2.29 2.01 4.42
C ALA A 197 -1.58 3.37 4.36
N LEU A 198 -1.17 3.88 5.52
CA LEU A 198 -0.12 4.88 5.70
C LEU A 198 0.99 4.28 6.58
N SER A 199 2.24 4.49 6.20
CA SER A 199 3.41 4.06 6.96
C SER A 199 3.59 4.90 8.21
N ASP A 200 3.97 4.27 9.32
CA ASP A 200 4.30 4.93 10.58
C ASP A 200 5.75 5.43 10.59
N ASP A 201 6.65 4.66 9.97
CA ASP A 201 8.10 4.90 10.05
C ASP A 201 8.67 5.66 8.86
N PHE A 202 8.05 5.54 7.70
CA PHE A 202 8.59 6.01 6.43
C PHE A 202 7.64 7.00 5.72
N SER A 203 8.18 7.73 4.74
CA SER A 203 7.44 8.75 3.97
C SER A 203 6.15 8.19 3.39
N ASN A 204 5.07 8.99 3.34
CA ASN A 204 3.78 8.67 2.73
C ASN A 204 3.51 9.35 1.37
N PHE A 205 4.50 9.98 0.74
CA PHE A 205 4.25 10.84 -0.43
C PHE A 205 3.72 10.12 -1.67
N ARG A 206 4.10 8.87 -1.91
CA ARG A 206 3.63 8.09 -3.06
C ARG A 206 2.12 7.97 -3.09
N ILE A 207 1.50 7.54 -1.98
CA ILE A 207 0.05 7.40 -1.89
C ILE A 207 -0.65 8.77 -1.92
N PHE A 208 -0.09 9.81 -1.31
CA PHE A 208 -0.63 11.16 -1.41
C PHE A 208 -0.61 11.70 -2.84
N ARG A 209 0.46 11.46 -3.61
CA ARG A 209 0.54 11.81 -5.04
C ARG A 209 -0.57 11.09 -5.84
N SER A 210 -0.82 9.81 -5.54
CA SER A 210 -1.89 9.06 -6.19
C SER A 210 -3.28 9.64 -5.93
N VAL A 211 -3.58 9.96 -4.66
CA VAL A 211 -4.85 10.63 -4.33
C VAL A 211 -4.93 12.02 -4.94
N ALA A 212 -3.85 12.82 -4.88
CA ALA A 212 -3.83 14.15 -5.47
C ALA A 212 -4.11 14.14 -6.97
N TRP A 213 -3.56 13.16 -7.71
CA TRP A 213 -3.84 12.99 -9.13
C TRP A 213 -5.30 12.65 -9.41
N MET A 214 -5.87 11.69 -8.67
CA MET A 214 -7.30 11.36 -8.76
C MET A 214 -8.17 12.59 -8.46
N ARG A 215 -7.84 13.33 -7.40
CA ARG A 215 -8.57 14.56 -7.03
C ARG A 215 -8.48 15.62 -8.13
N LEU A 216 -7.32 15.79 -8.76
CA LEU A 216 -7.14 16.70 -9.89
C LEU A 216 -8.04 16.33 -11.07
N THR A 217 -8.06 15.05 -11.44
CA THR A 217 -8.91 14.51 -12.52
C THR A 217 -10.39 14.82 -12.26
N TRP A 218 -10.87 14.58 -11.04
CA TRP A 218 -12.27 14.82 -10.67
C TRP A 218 -12.61 16.30 -10.45
N LEU A 219 -11.68 17.11 -9.95
CA LEU A 219 -11.88 18.56 -9.84
C LEU A 219 -12.07 19.16 -11.23
N ALA A 220 -11.25 18.77 -12.20
CA ALA A 220 -11.40 19.17 -13.59
C ALA A 220 -12.74 18.66 -14.18
N ALA A 221 -13.10 17.39 -13.94
CA ALA A 221 -14.34 16.80 -14.41
C ALA A 221 -15.57 17.55 -13.89
N LEU A 222 -15.70 17.68 -12.56
CA LEU A 222 -16.87 18.27 -11.93
C LEU A 222 -16.93 19.78 -12.11
N ALA A 223 -15.79 20.48 -12.20
CA ALA A 223 -15.78 21.89 -12.60
C ALA A 223 -16.24 22.06 -14.06
N GLY A 224 -15.84 21.15 -14.96
CA GLY A 224 -16.32 21.09 -16.34
C GLY A 224 -17.83 20.85 -16.41
N ILE A 225 -18.32 19.80 -15.74
CA ILE A 225 -19.75 19.45 -15.65
C ILE A 225 -20.56 20.60 -15.05
N TRP A 226 -20.06 21.22 -13.98
CA TRP A 226 -20.70 22.39 -13.38
C TRP A 226 -20.76 23.55 -14.37
N THR A 227 -19.70 23.80 -15.14
CA THR A 227 -19.67 24.85 -16.16
C THR A 227 -20.67 24.57 -17.28
N VAL A 228 -20.82 23.32 -17.73
CA VAL A 228 -21.88 22.93 -18.68
C VAL A 228 -23.26 23.19 -18.07
N SER A 229 -23.49 22.79 -16.82
CA SER A 229 -24.75 23.01 -16.11
C SER A 229 -25.09 24.50 -15.98
N TYR A 230 -24.06 25.34 -15.80
CA TYR A 230 -24.18 26.79 -15.74
C TYR A 230 -24.67 27.39 -17.06
N LEU A 231 -24.29 26.82 -18.22
CA LEU A 231 -24.82 27.25 -19.53
C LEU A 231 -26.31 26.95 -19.67
N CYS A 232 -26.77 25.89 -19.00
CA CYS A 232 -28.13 25.38 -19.02
C CYS A 232 -29.07 26.04 -17.99
N ILE A 233 -28.56 26.92 -17.12
CA ILE A 233 -29.39 27.65 -16.15
C ILE A 233 -30.50 28.41 -16.88
N ARG A 234 -31.75 28.15 -16.47
CA ARG A 234 -32.97 28.71 -17.07
C ARG A 234 -32.99 30.24 -17.00
N GLN A 235 -33.19 30.90 -18.13
CA GLN A 235 -33.21 32.38 -18.22
C GLN A 235 -34.48 32.85 -18.94
N TYR A 236 -35.09 33.93 -18.45
CA TYR A 236 -36.20 34.63 -19.12
C TYR A 236 -37.38 33.72 -19.51
N GLY A 237 -37.70 32.71 -18.68
CA GLY A 237 -38.76 31.74 -18.97
C GLY A 237 -38.42 30.70 -20.03
N LYS A 238 -37.18 30.67 -20.55
CA LYS A 238 -36.74 29.64 -21.50
C LYS A 238 -36.48 28.31 -20.81
N GLY A 239 -36.85 27.22 -21.47
CA GLY A 239 -36.43 25.86 -21.12
C GLY A 239 -34.92 25.65 -21.27
N LEU A 240 -34.45 24.43 -20.98
CA LEU A 240 -33.04 24.06 -21.00
C LEU A 240 -32.38 24.32 -22.37
N PRO A 241 -32.95 23.91 -23.53
CA PRO A 241 -32.32 24.16 -24.84
C PRO A 241 -32.24 25.64 -25.19
N GLY A 242 -33.29 26.40 -24.89
CA GLY A 242 -33.36 27.83 -25.19
C GLY A 242 -32.41 28.68 -24.33
N SER A 243 -32.10 28.22 -23.13
CA SER A 243 -31.13 28.86 -22.22
C SER A 243 -29.70 28.53 -22.64
N LEU A 244 -29.42 27.28 -23.00
CA LEU A 244 -28.14 26.83 -23.56
C LEU A 244 -27.78 27.61 -24.84
N ALA A 245 -28.70 27.68 -25.81
CA ALA A 245 -28.49 28.40 -27.07
C ALA A 245 -28.17 29.89 -26.87
N ARG A 246 -28.64 30.49 -25.78
CA ARG A 246 -28.30 31.88 -25.41
C ARG A 246 -26.93 31.96 -24.74
N SER A 247 -26.64 31.06 -23.80
CA SER A 247 -25.38 31.05 -23.05
C SER A 247 -24.17 30.76 -23.93
N VAL A 248 -24.31 29.89 -24.93
CA VAL A 248 -23.24 29.50 -25.88
C VAL A 248 -22.82 30.64 -26.82
N ARG A 249 -23.67 31.66 -27.03
CA ARG A 249 -23.31 32.85 -27.83
C ARG A 249 -22.07 33.58 -27.31
N ARG A 250 -21.73 33.40 -26.03
CA ARG A 250 -20.47 33.87 -25.46
C ARG A 250 -19.45 32.74 -25.49
N ALA A 251 -18.68 32.67 -26.58
CA ALA A 251 -17.78 31.56 -26.90
C ALA A 251 -16.82 31.15 -25.77
N HIS A 252 -16.32 32.08 -24.95
CA HIS A 252 -15.45 31.75 -23.82
C HIS A 252 -16.07 30.76 -22.82
N ARG A 253 -17.40 30.76 -22.65
CA ARG A 253 -18.08 29.90 -21.67
C ARG A 253 -18.07 28.41 -22.05
N PRO A 254 -18.51 28.01 -23.27
CA PRO A 254 -18.37 26.63 -23.71
C PRO A 254 -16.91 26.21 -23.91
N ILE A 255 -16.02 27.13 -24.30
CA ILE A 255 -14.58 26.82 -24.40
C ILE A 255 -14.03 26.41 -23.03
N ILE A 256 -14.29 27.17 -21.96
CA ILE A 256 -13.85 26.81 -20.60
C ILE A 256 -14.38 25.44 -20.18
N ALA A 257 -15.67 25.15 -20.44
CA ALA A 257 -16.27 23.87 -20.10
C ALA A 257 -15.57 22.70 -20.83
N LEU A 258 -15.36 22.83 -22.14
CA LEU A 258 -14.69 21.82 -22.95
C LEU A 258 -13.21 21.65 -22.57
N SER A 259 -12.51 22.75 -22.26
CA SER A 259 -11.12 22.68 -21.79
C SER A 259 -11.01 21.92 -20.47
N LEU A 260 -11.89 22.18 -19.49
CA LEU A 260 -11.89 21.46 -18.21
C LEU A 260 -12.17 19.96 -18.39
N LEU A 261 -13.16 19.61 -19.22
CA LEU A 261 -13.48 18.22 -19.54
C LEU A 261 -12.34 17.52 -20.30
N ALA A 262 -11.70 18.22 -21.25
CA ALA A 262 -10.55 17.71 -21.97
C ALA A 262 -9.34 17.53 -21.04
N CYS A 263 -9.08 18.47 -20.13
CA CYS A 263 -8.05 18.33 -19.11
C CYS A 263 -8.30 17.13 -18.20
N SER A 264 -9.55 16.88 -17.79
CA SER A 264 -9.92 15.70 -17.02
C SER A 264 -9.68 14.40 -17.81
N GLY A 265 -10.15 14.34 -19.07
CA GLY A 265 -9.92 13.18 -19.93
C GLY A 265 -8.43 12.91 -20.18
N PHE A 266 -7.63 13.97 -20.34
CA PHE A 266 -6.18 13.85 -20.47
C PHE A 266 -5.53 13.39 -19.16
N ALA A 267 -5.90 13.97 -18.01
CA ALA A 267 -5.36 13.56 -16.70
C ALA A 267 -5.69 12.10 -16.37
N TYR A 268 -6.88 11.62 -16.75
CA TYR A 268 -7.28 10.22 -16.60
C TYR A 268 -6.44 9.29 -17.50
N ALA A 269 -6.30 9.64 -18.79
CA ALA A 269 -5.60 8.81 -19.76
C ALA A 269 -4.06 8.81 -19.57
N ALA A 270 -3.49 9.95 -19.15
CA ALA A 270 -2.05 10.15 -19.01
C ALA A 270 -1.59 10.05 -17.54
N GLN A 271 -2.31 9.31 -16.70
CA GLN A 271 -1.91 9.11 -15.31
C GLN A 271 -0.51 8.46 -15.23
N PRO A 272 0.40 8.98 -14.38
CA PRO A 272 1.79 8.53 -14.36
C PRO A 272 2.07 7.44 -13.31
N LEU A 273 1.07 6.94 -12.59
CA LEU A 273 1.26 6.26 -11.31
C LEU A 273 1.22 4.74 -11.45
N VAL A 274 0.31 4.23 -12.28
CA VAL A 274 0.06 2.80 -12.46
C VAL A 274 0.37 2.41 -13.90
N ASP A 275 0.85 1.20 -14.12
CA ASP A 275 1.16 0.69 -15.44
C ASP A 275 -0.05 0.06 -16.15
N HIS A 276 0.23 -0.62 -17.27
CA HIS A 276 -0.73 -1.38 -18.06
C HIS A 276 -0.33 -2.86 -18.15
N SER A 277 0.31 -3.40 -17.11
CA SER A 277 0.73 -4.81 -17.04
C SER A 277 -0.42 -5.76 -17.39
N ASN A 278 -0.11 -6.97 -17.87
CA ASN A 278 -1.12 -7.99 -18.07
C ASN A 278 -1.76 -8.35 -16.71
N PRO A 279 -3.09 -8.24 -16.55
CA PRO A 279 -3.73 -8.59 -15.29
C PRO A 279 -3.67 -10.09 -15.00
N ASP A 280 -3.51 -10.92 -16.04
CA ASP A 280 -3.31 -12.36 -15.90
C ASP A 280 -1.85 -12.65 -15.50
N GLN A 281 -1.65 -12.99 -14.23
CA GLN A 281 -0.36 -13.36 -13.64
C GLN A 281 0.07 -14.81 -13.97
N THR A 282 -0.63 -15.50 -14.88
CA THR A 282 -0.19 -16.80 -15.40
C THR A 282 0.53 -16.67 -16.74
N VAL A 283 0.43 -15.51 -17.40
CA VAL A 283 1.19 -15.22 -18.62
C VAL A 283 2.64 -14.99 -18.25
N MET A 284 3.53 -15.59 -19.03
CA MET A 284 4.98 -15.64 -18.79
C MET A 284 5.75 -15.39 -20.09
N ASP A 285 5.26 -14.48 -20.95
CA ASP A 285 5.84 -14.25 -22.28
C ASP A 285 7.29 -13.76 -22.16
N PHE A 286 7.57 -13.01 -21.10
CA PHE A 286 8.90 -12.51 -20.76
C PHE A 286 9.90 -13.65 -20.46
N TYR A 287 9.42 -14.79 -19.96
CA TYR A 287 10.26 -15.98 -19.73
C TYR A 287 10.48 -16.83 -20.99
N GLN A 288 9.70 -16.60 -22.05
CA GLN A 288 9.83 -17.32 -23.32
C GLN A 288 10.85 -16.68 -24.27
N VAL A 289 11.42 -15.52 -23.90
CA VAL A 289 12.43 -14.85 -24.72
C VAL A 289 13.65 -15.77 -24.91
N PRO A 290 14.02 -16.10 -26.16
CA PRO A 290 15.13 -17.02 -26.41
C PRO A 290 16.45 -16.48 -25.88
N TYR A 291 17.19 -17.33 -25.18
CA TYR A 291 18.55 -17.00 -24.76
C TYR A 291 19.48 -16.80 -25.96
N ALA A 292 20.35 -15.79 -25.87
CA ALA A 292 21.39 -15.54 -26.85
C ALA A 292 22.43 -16.68 -26.82
N GLU A 293 22.48 -17.48 -27.90
CA GLU A 293 23.42 -18.59 -28.01
C GLU A 293 24.87 -18.12 -28.07
N ASN A 294 25.75 -18.75 -27.29
CA ASN A 294 27.19 -18.45 -27.26
C ASN A 294 27.52 -16.98 -26.91
N VAL A 295 26.66 -16.34 -26.12
CA VAL A 295 26.87 -15.01 -25.55
C VAL A 295 26.73 -15.09 -24.03
N VAL A 296 27.65 -14.45 -23.31
CA VAL A 296 27.60 -14.36 -21.84
C VAL A 296 27.75 -12.93 -21.37
N CYS A 297 27.07 -12.58 -20.27
CA CYS A 297 27.25 -11.31 -19.58
C CYS A 297 28.48 -11.38 -18.67
N THR A 298 29.44 -10.47 -18.86
CA THR A 298 30.69 -10.46 -18.10
C THR A 298 30.69 -9.43 -16.97
N SER A 299 29.94 -8.34 -17.09
CA SER A 299 29.72 -7.38 -16.01
C SER A 299 28.51 -6.49 -16.28
N ARG A 300 27.96 -5.92 -15.21
CA ARG A 300 26.88 -4.94 -15.21
C ARG A 300 27.23 -3.80 -14.28
N SER A 301 26.76 -2.61 -14.60
CA SER A 301 26.81 -1.49 -13.64
C SER A 301 25.68 -0.52 -13.87
N ALA A 302 25.25 0.17 -12.81
CA ALA A 302 24.32 1.28 -12.94
C ALA A 302 24.70 2.42 -11.99
N GLN A 303 24.60 3.65 -12.48
CA GLN A 303 24.63 4.87 -11.68
C GLN A 303 23.21 5.40 -11.58
N VAL A 304 22.71 5.58 -10.36
CA VAL A 304 21.31 5.89 -10.07
C VAL A 304 21.22 7.21 -9.32
N PHE A 305 20.38 8.11 -9.80
CA PHE A 305 20.16 9.46 -9.29
C PHE A 305 18.66 9.68 -9.06
N PRO A 306 18.14 9.32 -7.87
CA PRO A 306 16.76 9.63 -7.47
C PRO A 306 16.56 11.13 -7.24
N ASP A 307 15.48 11.69 -7.78
CA ASP A 307 14.93 12.98 -7.37
C ASP A 307 13.84 12.73 -6.33
N THR A 308 14.19 12.96 -5.07
CA THR A 308 13.33 12.74 -3.91
C THR A 308 12.14 13.70 -3.83
N THR A 309 12.21 14.85 -4.50
CA THR A 309 11.12 15.84 -4.53
C THR A 309 10.10 15.48 -5.60
N ALA A 310 10.56 15.09 -6.79
CA ALA A 310 9.70 14.68 -7.89
C ALA A 310 9.19 13.23 -7.74
N GLY A 311 9.90 12.39 -6.98
CA GLY A 311 9.64 10.96 -6.91
C GLY A 311 10.05 10.23 -8.19
N THR A 312 11.08 10.73 -8.88
CA THR A 312 11.56 10.19 -10.16
C THR A 312 12.97 9.63 -10.01
N VAL A 313 13.36 8.77 -10.94
CA VAL A 313 14.74 8.28 -11.05
C VAL A 313 15.32 8.71 -12.38
N SER A 314 16.61 9.01 -12.39
CA SER A 314 17.43 9.02 -13.60
C SER A 314 18.66 8.15 -13.37
N GLY A 315 19.19 7.53 -14.42
CA GLY A 315 20.37 6.71 -14.29
C GLY A 315 20.99 6.32 -15.62
N THR A 316 22.20 5.79 -15.53
CA THR A 316 22.95 5.24 -16.66
C THR A 316 23.32 3.80 -16.32
N ALA A 317 22.94 2.86 -17.18
CA ALA A 317 23.28 1.45 -17.05
C ALA A 317 24.28 1.05 -18.12
N ALA A 318 25.23 0.18 -17.76
CA ALA A 318 26.22 -0.39 -18.65
C ALA A 318 26.29 -1.91 -18.48
N TYR A 319 26.41 -2.62 -19.61
CA TYR A 319 26.47 -4.07 -19.68
C TYR A 319 27.63 -4.46 -20.59
N ARG A 320 28.44 -5.42 -20.13
CA ARG A 320 29.49 -6.00 -20.96
C ARG A 320 29.15 -7.43 -21.30
N PHE A 321 29.37 -7.77 -22.55
CA PHE A 321 29.10 -9.09 -23.10
C PHE A 321 30.31 -9.63 -23.83
N ARG A 322 30.50 -10.94 -23.74
CA ARG A 322 31.41 -11.69 -24.59
C ARG A 322 30.61 -12.54 -25.55
N ASN A 323 30.78 -12.29 -26.83
CA ASN A 323 30.11 -13.00 -27.92
C ASN A 323 31.10 -13.93 -28.63
N THR A 324 30.86 -15.24 -28.56
CA THR A 324 31.62 -16.25 -29.29
C THR A 324 30.85 -16.88 -30.45
N SER A 325 29.61 -16.45 -30.69
CA SER A 325 28.81 -16.89 -31.85
C SER A 325 29.35 -16.37 -33.18
N GLY A 326 29.99 -15.19 -33.18
CA GLY A 326 30.39 -14.47 -34.39
C GLY A 326 29.22 -13.91 -35.20
N GLN A 327 28.01 -13.88 -34.62
CA GLN A 327 26.79 -13.37 -35.26
C GLN A 327 26.24 -12.16 -34.48
N ALA A 328 25.50 -11.31 -35.20
CA ALA A 328 24.69 -10.26 -34.58
C ALA A 328 23.51 -10.89 -33.82
N TRP A 329 23.05 -10.23 -32.77
CA TRP A 329 22.06 -10.78 -31.84
C TRP A 329 21.25 -9.65 -31.18
N THR A 330 20.20 -10.00 -30.44
CA THR A 330 19.35 -9.03 -29.73
C THR A 330 19.46 -9.26 -28.24
N ALA A 331 19.79 -8.20 -27.49
CA ALA A 331 19.67 -8.21 -26.03
C ALA A 331 18.27 -7.73 -25.63
N ALA A 332 17.66 -8.45 -24.70
CA ALA A 332 16.33 -8.17 -24.16
C ALA A 332 16.43 -7.78 -22.68
N PHE A 333 15.70 -6.74 -22.30
CA PHE A 333 15.65 -6.19 -20.95
C PHE A 333 14.21 -5.93 -20.50
N GLY A 334 13.95 -6.14 -19.22
CA GLY A 334 12.77 -5.60 -18.55
C GLY A 334 13.06 -4.18 -18.06
N VAL A 335 12.21 -3.21 -18.41
CA VAL A 335 12.31 -1.81 -17.94
C VAL A 335 11.01 -1.39 -17.28
N ASN A 336 11.06 -0.58 -16.21
CA ASN A 336 9.84 -0.10 -15.59
C ASN A 336 9.05 0.76 -16.62
N PRO A 337 7.74 0.54 -16.83
CA PRO A 337 6.93 1.29 -17.79
C PRO A 337 6.88 2.81 -17.57
N GLY A 338 7.30 3.28 -16.39
CA GLY A 338 7.46 4.69 -16.08
C GLY A 338 8.74 5.33 -16.63
N TYR A 339 9.68 4.54 -17.14
CA TYR A 339 10.99 5.01 -17.61
C TYR A 339 11.04 5.22 -19.13
N THR A 340 11.68 6.31 -19.51
CA THR A 340 12.10 6.57 -20.89
C THR A 340 13.53 6.08 -21.06
N ILE A 341 13.78 5.31 -22.12
CA ILE A 341 15.12 4.84 -22.50
C ILE A 341 15.70 5.78 -23.55
N SER A 342 16.97 6.16 -23.39
CA SER A 342 17.66 7.08 -24.30
C SER A 342 19.17 6.81 -24.36
N ASN A 343 19.85 7.46 -25.30
CA ASN A 343 21.31 7.41 -25.43
C ASN A 343 21.90 5.97 -25.45
N VAL A 344 21.20 5.05 -26.13
CA VAL A 344 21.61 3.64 -26.24
C VAL A 344 22.80 3.53 -27.19
N ARG A 345 23.95 3.11 -26.66
CA ARG A 345 25.21 3.01 -27.41
C ARG A 345 25.85 1.66 -27.23
N VAL A 346 26.46 1.17 -28.30
CA VAL A 346 27.29 -0.02 -28.30
C VAL A 346 28.69 0.36 -28.75
N ASN A 347 29.69 0.07 -27.92
CA ASN A 347 31.10 0.42 -28.16
C ASN A 347 31.26 1.92 -28.54
N GLY A 348 30.44 2.79 -27.94
CA GLY A 348 30.43 4.24 -28.15
C GLY A 348 29.57 4.74 -29.33
N ALA A 349 29.04 3.87 -30.19
CA ALA A 349 28.19 4.24 -31.32
C ALA A 349 26.70 4.04 -31.00
N GLU A 350 25.84 4.95 -31.45
CA GLU A 350 24.39 4.82 -31.29
C GLU A 350 23.83 3.62 -32.07
N VAL A 351 22.90 2.89 -31.46
CA VAL A 351 22.24 1.73 -32.06
C VAL A 351 20.73 1.84 -31.97
N PRO A 352 19.98 1.22 -32.91
CA PRO A 352 18.53 1.15 -32.80
C PRO A 352 18.11 0.25 -31.64
N PHE A 353 17.02 0.65 -30.99
CA PHE A 353 16.34 -0.12 -29.94
C PHE A 353 14.84 0.09 -30.06
N SER A 354 14.06 -0.80 -29.43
CA SER A 354 12.61 -0.68 -29.31
C SER A 354 12.15 -1.01 -27.90
N VAL A 355 11.15 -0.28 -27.41
CA VAL A 355 10.44 -0.61 -26.17
C VAL A 355 9.03 -1.02 -26.55
N SER A 356 8.60 -2.19 -26.10
CA SER A 356 7.27 -2.73 -26.37
C SER A 356 6.18 -1.97 -25.61
N ASP A 357 5.01 -1.85 -26.24
CA ASP A 357 3.79 -1.38 -25.56
C ASP A 357 3.20 -2.46 -24.62
N TYR A 358 3.54 -3.74 -24.85
CA TYR A 358 3.12 -4.84 -24.00
C TYR A 358 3.92 -4.85 -22.68
N GLN A 359 3.20 -5.01 -21.58
CA GLN A 359 3.73 -4.93 -20.22
C GLN A 359 3.31 -6.17 -19.42
N GLU A 360 4.22 -6.69 -18.62
CA GLU A 360 4.02 -7.89 -17.79
C GLU A 360 4.88 -7.76 -16.53
N TYR A 361 4.36 -8.16 -15.36
CA TYR A 361 5.06 -8.07 -14.06
C TYR A 361 5.76 -6.73 -13.79
N ASN A 362 5.10 -5.61 -14.10
CA ASN A 362 5.64 -4.27 -13.93
C ASN A 362 6.85 -3.93 -14.80
N GLU A 363 7.01 -4.62 -15.92
CA GLU A 363 8.08 -4.39 -16.88
C GLU A 363 7.52 -4.27 -18.30
N ALA A 364 8.15 -3.41 -19.11
CA ALA A 364 8.04 -3.38 -20.56
C ALA A 364 9.32 -3.97 -21.16
N MET A 365 9.19 -4.65 -22.30
CA MET A 365 10.35 -5.26 -22.97
C MET A 365 11.13 -4.21 -23.76
N LEU A 366 12.40 -4.04 -23.46
CA LEU A 366 13.38 -3.30 -24.26
C LEU A 366 14.24 -4.28 -25.05
N GLU A 367 14.29 -4.10 -26.36
CA GLU A 367 15.15 -4.87 -27.26
C GLU A 367 16.21 -3.97 -27.91
N VAL A 368 17.46 -4.41 -27.89
CA VAL A 368 18.60 -3.69 -28.48
C VAL A 368 19.33 -4.61 -29.44
N ALA A 369 19.52 -4.15 -30.69
CA ALA A 369 20.30 -4.88 -31.68
C ALA A 369 21.80 -4.72 -31.42
N LEU A 370 22.52 -5.84 -31.26
CA LEU A 370 23.94 -5.89 -30.93
C LEU A 370 24.75 -6.54 -32.07
N PRO A 371 25.99 -6.07 -32.32
CA PRO A 371 26.82 -6.54 -33.42
C PRO A 371 27.48 -7.91 -33.11
N SER A 372 28.22 -8.43 -34.08
CA SER A 372 28.96 -9.70 -33.96
C SER A 372 30.33 -9.57 -33.29
N ASP A 373 30.71 -8.37 -32.82
CA ASP A 373 31.96 -8.11 -32.10
C ASP A 373 32.12 -9.04 -30.91
N ARG A 374 33.37 -9.47 -30.66
CA ARG A 374 33.67 -10.43 -29.58
C ARG A 374 33.46 -9.86 -28.19
N GLU A 375 33.81 -8.60 -27.98
CA GLU A 375 33.63 -7.88 -26.72
C GLU A 375 32.73 -6.68 -27.01
N ILE A 376 31.64 -6.58 -26.26
CA ILE A 376 30.57 -5.60 -26.49
C ILE A 376 30.34 -4.86 -25.18
N GLU A 377 30.40 -3.54 -25.21
CA GLU A 377 29.93 -2.67 -24.13
C GLU A 377 28.67 -1.94 -24.60
N LEU A 378 27.55 -2.23 -23.95
CA LEU A 378 26.27 -1.56 -24.13
C LEU A 378 26.06 -0.56 -23.00
N THR A 379 25.76 0.70 -23.31
CA THR A 379 25.37 1.72 -22.34
C THR A 379 24.02 2.31 -22.71
N MET A 380 23.21 2.67 -21.72
CA MET A 380 21.93 3.34 -21.94
C MET A 380 21.59 4.25 -20.76
N ASP A 381 20.92 5.35 -21.05
CA ASP A 381 20.32 6.23 -20.05
C ASP A 381 18.85 5.88 -19.89
N TYR A 382 18.38 5.91 -18.64
CA TYR A 382 17.00 5.63 -18.28
C TYR A 382 16.50 6.62 -17.24
N GLY A 383 15.20 6.89 -17.22
CA GLY A 383 14.62 7.68 -16.15
C GLY A 383 13.17 8.06 -16.35
N GLY A 384 12.53 8.50 -15.28
CA GLY A 384 11.14 8.88 -15.24
C GLY A 384 10.52 8.64 -13.86
N PHE A 385 9.19 8.74 -13.80
CA PHE A 385 8.43 8.43 -12.60
C PHE A 385 8.07 6.93 -12.64
N PRO A 386 8.65 6.07 -11.79
CA PRO A 386 8.38 4.65 -11.85
C PRO A 386 6.91 4.35 -11.53
N ARG A 387 6.33 3.46 -12.32
CA ARG A 387 4.93 3.05 -12.22
C ARG A 387 4.81 1.77 -11.41
N GLU A 388 3.72 1.66 -10.66
CA GLU A 388 3.36 0.43 -9.93
C GLU A 388 2.50 -0.48 -10.81
N ASN A 389 2.54 -1.79 -10.52
CA ASN A 389 1.74 -2.79 -11.21
C ASN A 389 0.23 -2.49 -11.07
N ARG A 390 -0.52 -2.55 -12.18
CA ARG A 390 -1.98 -2.39 -12.15
C ARG A 390 -2.70 -3.31 -11.17
N ASN A 391 -2.16 -4.49 -10.89
CA ASN A 391 -2.80 -5.49 -10.03
C ASN A 391 -2.83 -5.05 -8.57
N VAL A 392 -1.93 -4.14 -8.18
CA VAL A 392 -1.91 -3.53 -6.84
C VAL A 392 -2.40 -2.08 -6.87
N SER A 393 -3.17 -1.68 -7.90
CA SER A 393 -3.55 -0.27 -8.10
C SER A 393 -4.46 0.32 -7.01
N ILE A 394 -5.12 -0.50 -6.20
CA ILE A 394 -5.85 -0.06 -5.00
C ILE A 394 -5.00 -0.11 -3.72
N MET A 395 -3.83 -0.75 -3.78
CA MET A 395 -2.84 -0.88 -2.71
C MET A 395 -1.55 -0.11 -3.03
N GLN A 396 -1.67 1.06 -3.67
CA GLN A 396 -0.51 1.83 -4.09
C GLN A 396 0.34 2.32 -2.91
N GLY A 397 1.63 2.57 -3.15
CA GLY A 397 2.54 3.11 -2.13
C GLY A 397 3.90 2.42 -2.05
N GLY A 398 4.05 1.24 -2.68
CA GLY A 398 5.27 0.43 -2.60
C GLY A 398 6.50 1.08 -3.24
N THR A 399 6.33 1.82 -4.33
CA THR A 399 7.43 2.50 -5.03
C THR A 399 7.61 3.93 -4.50
N GLU A 400 7.88 4.04 -3.20
CA GLU A 400 8.14 5.31 -2.53
C GLU A 400 9.55 5.82 -2.87
N ILE A 401 9.64 7.08 -3.28
CA ILE A 401 10.89 7.81 -3.51
C ILE A 401 10.71 9.20 -2.89
N SER A 402 11.42 9.42 -1.79
CA SER A 402 11.36 10.62 -0.97
C SER A 402 12.69 10.92 -0.31
N SER A 403 12.77 12.01 0.45
CA SER A 403 13.95 12.38 1.23
C SER A 403 14.11 11.55 2.50
N GLU A 404 13.11 10.74 2.87
CA GLU A 404 13.10 9.93 4.09
C GLU A 404 13.15 8.42 3.82
N TYR A 405 12.67 7.98 2.65
CA TYR A 405 12.63 6.58 2.26
C TYR A 405 12.67 6.40 0.74
N LEU A 406 13.27 5.31 0.30
CA LEU A 406 13.33 4.83 -1.07
C LEU A 406 13.23 3.30 -1.10
N CYS A 407 12.36 2.80 -1.99
CA CYS A 407 12.35 1.38 -2.38
C CYS A 407 12.42 1.30 -3.91
N LEU A 408 13.47 0.66 -4.43
CA LEU A 408 13.64 0.38 -5.85
C LEU A 408 13.87 -1.10 -6.07
N GLU A 409 12.91 -1.75 -6.74
CA GLU A 409 12.93 -3.17 -7.02
C GLU A 409 13.14 -3.42 -8.51
N ASN A 410 14.03 -4.35 -8.84
CA ASN A 410 14.24 -4.89 -10.18
C ASN A 410 14.40 -3.78 -11.24
N ALA A 411 13.48 -3.73 -12.21
CA ALA A 411 13.46 -2.74 -13.28
C ALA A 411 13.23 -1.30 -12.80
N GLY A 412 12.74 -1.10 -11.57
CA GLY A 412 12.71 0.20 -10.90
C GLY A 412 14.10 0.68 -10.52
N LEU A 413 15.03 -0.22 -10.18
CA LEU A 413 16.42 0.14 -9.88
C LEU A 413 17.24 0.40 -11.15
N SER A 414 17.21 -0.56 -12.08
CA SER A 414 17.93 -0.49 -13.36
C SER A 414 17.36 -1.50 -14.37
N PRO A 415 17.55 -1.32 -15.69
CA PRO A 415 17.07 -2.30 -16.68
C PRO A 415 17.54 -3.73 -16.37
N ARG A 416 16.60 -4.67 -16.30
CA ARG A 416 16.86 -6.06 -15.91
C ARG A 416 17.18 -6.89 -17.14
N LEU A 417 18.39 -7.46 -17.21
CA LEU A 417 18.81 -8.31 -18.33
C LEU A 417 18.06 -9.64 -18.30
N MET A 418 17.50 -10.07 -19.43
CA MET A 418 16.59 -11.23 -19.46
C MET A 418 17.14 -12.45 -20.21
N ASN A 419 17.76 -12.24 -21.37
CA ASN A 419 18.01 -13.32 -22.33
C ASN A 419 19.49 -13.67 -22.54
N VAL A 420 20.34 -13.38 -21.56
CA VAL A 420 21.78 -13.67 -21.66
C VAL A 420 22.24 -14.38 -20.40
N LEU A 421 22.92 -15.52 -20.57
CA LEU A 421 23.46 -16.31 -19.47
C LEU A 421 24.62 -15.58 -18.75
N PRO A 422 24.87 -15.89 -17.47
CA PRO A 422 26.02 -15.35 -16.77
C PRO A 422 27.34 -15.91 -17.34
N GLY A 423 28.44 -15.17 -17.13
CA GLY A 423 29.79 -15.68 -17.35
C GLY A 423 30.26 -16.61 -16.22
N GLU A 424 31.52 -17.02 -16.25
CA GLU A 424 32.13 -17.91 -15.22
C GLU A 424 32.02 -17.34 -13.80
N ASN A 425 31.99 -16.00 -13.66
CA ASN A 425 31.86 -15.30 -12.38
C ASN A 425 30.40 -14.93 -12.03
N GLY A 426 29.40 -15.48 -12.71
CA GLY A 426 27.99 -15.09 -12.53
C GLY A 426 27.61 -13.83 -13.30
N TYR A 427 26.80 -12.97 -12.69
CA TYR A 427 26.45 -11.61 -13.10
C TYR A 427 27.08 -10.53 -12.20
N PRO A 428 28.41 -10.29 -12.26
CA PRO A 428 29.04 -9.23 -11.49
C PRO A 428 28.34 -7.89 -11.76
N THR A 429 27.81 -7.26 -10.72
CA THR A 429 26.99 -6.05 -10.83
C THR A 429 27.47 -5.02 -9.82
N THR A 430 27.81 -3.82 -10.28
CA THR A 430 28.16 -2.67 -9.42
C THR A 430 27.08 -1.61 -9.50
N ILE A 431 26.49 -1.24 -8.38
CA ILE A 431 25.48 -0.17 -8.31
C ILE A 431 26.06 0.99 -7.53
N GLU A 432 25.98 2.19 -8.12
CA GLU A 432 26.24 3.44 -7.44
C GLU A 432 24.95 4.26 -7.37
N ILE A 433 24.61 4.77 -6.18
CA ILE A 433 23.38 5.56 -5.97
C ILE A 433 23.68 6.78 -5.11
N THR A 434 23.18 7.94 -5.52
CA THR A 434 23.36 9.19 -4.76
C THR A 434 22.08 9.58 -4.03
N LEU A 435 22.15 9.68 -2.71
CA LEU A 435 20.99 9.88 -1.82
C LEU A 435 21.28 10.91 -0.72
N PRO A 436 20.25 11.46 -0.04
CA PRO A 436 20.44 12.30 1.13
C PRO A 436 21.34 11.62 2.18
N ALA A 437 22.26 12.38 2.78
CA ALA A 437 23.23 11.88 3.75
C ALA A 437 22.61 11.27 5.02
N SER A 438 21.35 11.57 5.31
CA SER A 438 20.58 11.00 6.43
C SER A 438 20.13 9.55 6.18
N MET A 439 20.16 9.07 4.93
CA MET A 439 19.73 7.72 4.61
C MET A 439 20.87 6.70 4.73
N SER A 440 20.52 5.52 5.24
CA SER A 440 21.31 4.29 5.09
C SER A 440 20.83 3.52 3.86
N VAL A 441 21.77 3.04 3.03
CA VAL A 441 21.47 2.23 1.84
C VAL A 441 21.64 0.75 2.19
N ILE A 442 20.59 -0.04 1.95
CA ILE A 442 20.52 -1.45 2.29
C ILE A 442 20.16 -2.25 1.03
N PRO A 443 21.16 -2.78 0.31
CA PRO A 443 20.92 -3.75 -0.74
C PRO A 443 20.29 -5.00 -0.12
N PHE A 444 19.20 -5.49 -0.71
CA PHE A 444 18.59 -6.73 -0.27
C PHE A 444 19.51 -7.92 -0.58
N GLY A 445 19.64 -8.83 0.39
CA GLY A 445 20.60 -9.93 0.40
C GLY A 445 21.92 -9.57 1.10
N ALA A 446 22.94 -10.41 0.91
CA ALA A 446 24.21 -10.33 1.63
C ALA A 446 25.11 -9.11 1.29
N SER A 447 24.86 -8.45 0.15
CA SER A 447 25.71 -7.35 -0.37
C SER A 447 25.74 -6.15 0.58
N LYS A 448 26.91 -5.55 0.83
CA LYS A 448 27.03 -4.36 1.71
C LYS A 448 27.27 -3.10 0.88
N ALA A 449 26.62 -2.00 1.26
CA ALA A 449 26.84 -0.70 0.64
C ALA A 449 27.86 0.11 1.44
N GLU A 450 28.74 0.80 0.72
CA GLU A 450 29.76 1.69 1.27
C GLU A 450 29.62 3.10 0.66
N VAL A 451 29.97 4.12 1.43
CA VAL A 451 30.02 5.49 0.92
C VAL A 451 31.32 5.68 0.14
N VAL A 452 31.21 6.02 -1.14
CA VAL A 452 32.37 6.26 -2.03
C VAL A 452 32.61 7.73 -2.30
N ALA A 453 31.61 8.58 -2.09
CA ALA A 453 31.74 10.03 -2.18
C ALA A 453 30.73 10.73 -1.26
N GLU A 454 31.14 11.84 -0.68
CA GLU A 454 30.25 12.76 0.04
C GLU A 454 30.23 14.10 -0.70
N GLN A 455 29.04 14.59 -0.99
CA GLN A 455 28.84 15.84 -1.73
C GLN A 455 28.60 17.02 -0.79
N THR A 456 28.93 18.22 -1.25
CA THR A 456 28.73 19.46 -0.46
C THR A 456 27.27 19.89 -0.33
N ASP A 457 26.37 19.29 -1.11
CA ASP A 457 24.93 19.56 -1.12
C ASP A 457 24.14 18.72 -0.10
N GLY A 458 24.82 17.93 0.73
CA GLY A 458 24.20 17.08 1.73
C GLY A 458 23.77 15.71 1.21
N THR A 459 24.27 15.29 0.04
CA THR A 459 24.10 13.93 -0.48
C THR A 459 25.36 13.08 -0.28
N LYS A 460 25.19 11.76 -0.36
CA LYS A 460 26.25 10.75 -0.40
C LYS A 460 26.04 9.81 -1.57
N THR A 461 27.11 9.47 -2.27
CA THR A 461 27.13 8.37 -3.24
C THR A 461 27.53 7.09 -2.52
N TRP A 462 26.63 6.13 -2.55
CA TRP A 462 26.83 4.77 -2.06
C TRP A 462 27.16 3.85 -3.22
N ARG A 463 28.05 2.89 -2.99
CA ARG A 463 28.37 1.82 -3.91
C ARG A 463 28.15 0.47 -3.24
N TYR A 464 27.61 -0.50 -3.98
CA TYR A 464 27.67 -1.90 -3.59
C TYR A 464 27.90 -2.79 -4.81
N ASP A 465 28.54 -3.91 -4.56
CA ASP A 465 28.72 -4.97 -5.54
C ASP A 465 27.80 -6.15 -5.21
N SER A 466 27.22 -6.76 -6.24
CA SER A 466 26.38 -7.95 -6.14
C SER A 466 26.65 -8.91 -7.29
N ASN A 467 26.03 -10.08 -7.23
CA ASN A 467 26.12 -11.10 -8.27
C ASN A 467 24.72 -11.59 -8.64
N SER A 468 23.97 -10.75 -9.38
CA SER A 468 22.57 -10.99 -9.73
C SER A 468 22.22 -10.32 -11.05
N ALA A 469 21.18 -10.79 -11.74
CA ALA A 469 20.59 -10.15 -12.93
C ALA A 469 19.59 -9.02 -12.58
N GLY A 470 19.16 -8.94 -11.32
CA GLY A 470 18.27 -7.91 -10.77
C GLY A 470 18.77 -7.40 -9.43
N GLY A 471 17.95 -6.64 -8.72
CA GLY A 471 18.32 -6.12 -7.40
C GLY A 471 17.17 -5.39 -6.74
N ILE A 472 17.11 -5.50 -5.42
CA ILE A 472 16.18 -4.77 -4.57
C ILE A 472 17.00 -3.88 -3.66
N LEU A 473 16.64 -2.61 -3.58
CA LEU A 473 17.35 -1.62 -2.81
C LEU A 473 16.39 -0.85 -1.92
N TYR A 474 16.69 -0.89 -0.62
CA TYR A 474 16.07 -0.06 0.39
C TYR A 474 17.00 1.08 0.76
N ALA A 475 16.43 2.25 0.99
CA ALA A 475 17.15 3.31 1.70
C ALA A 475 16.19 4.11 2.56
N GLY A 476 16.67 4.60 3.69
CA GLY A 476 15.86 5.41 4.59
C GLY A 476 16.60 5.77 5.85
N ASP A 477 15.94 6.51 6.75
CA ASP A 477 16.49 6.82 8.07
C ASP A 477 16.37 5.61 9.01
N TYR A 478 17.27 4.65 8.81
CA TYR A 478 17.34 3.41 9.58
C TYR A 478 18.26 3.52 10.79
N ILE A 479 17.91 2.79 11.85
CA ILE A 479 18.84 2.31 12.86
C ILE A 479 19.26 0.90 12.49
N ARG A 480 20.56 0.61 12.65
CA ARG A 480 21.13 -0.74 12.52
C ARG A 480 21.58 -1.22 13.89
N GLN A 481 21.21 -2.43 14.25
CA GLN A 481 21.75 -3.17 15.39
C GLN A 481 22.40 -4.46 14.91
N ASP A 482 23.64 -4.70 15.34
CA ASP A 482 24.38 -5.93 15.05
C ASP A 482 24.21 -6.90 16.22
N ILE A 483 23.67 -8.09 15.95
CA ILE A 483 23.30 -9.09 16.96
C ILE A 483 23.97 -10.41 16.61
N GLN A 484 24.65 -11.02 17.56
CA GLN A 484 25.23 -12.36 17.43
C GLN A 484 24.21 -13.40 17.91
N ALA A 485 23.72 -14.25 17.00
CA ALA A 485 22.73 -15.28 17.34
C ALA A 485 22.77 -16.46 16.34
N GLY A 486 22.55 -17.68 16.82
CA GLY A 486 22.48 -18.89 16.00
C GLY A 486 23.75 -19.19 15.21
N GLY A 487 24.90 -18.66 15.65
CA GLY A 487 26.16 -18.73 14.90
C GLY A 487 26.25 -17.78 13.70
N MET A 488 25.36 -16.79 13.60
CA MET A 488 25.30 -15.79 12.54
C MET A 488 25.41 -14.35 13.10
N ASP A 489 25.88 -13.45 12.24
CA ASP A 489 25.79 -12.01 12.37
C ASP A 489 24.42 -11.55 11.86
N ILE A 490 23.53 -11.13 12.75
CA ILE A 490 22.23 -10.56 12.38
C ILE A 490 22.36 -9.04 12.29
N GLU A 491 22.09 -8.49 11.12
CA GLU A 491 21.97 -7.04 10.92
C GLU A 491 20.48 -6.66 10.97
N PHE A 492 20.02 -6.18 12.12
CA PHE A 492 18.63 -5.78 12.32
C PHE A 492 18.45 -4.29 12.03
N TYR A 493 17.65 -3.97 11.01
CA TYR A 493 17.35 -2.63 10.55
C TYR A 493 15.89 -2.29 10.81
N TYR A 494 15.66 -1.16 11.48
CA TYR A 494 14.31 -0.61 11.71
C TYR A 494 14.31 0.92 11.59
N GLY A 495 13.15 1.51 11.29
CA GLY A 495 13.00 2.94 11.10
C GLY A 495 13.35 3.72 12.39
N ARG A 496 14.05 4.84 12.26
CA ARG A 496 14.45 5.64 13.43
C ARG A 496 13.24 6.11 14.26
N LYS A 497 12.11 6.39 13.62
CA LYS A 497 10.85 6.79 14.28
C LYS A 497 10.32 5.68 15.22
N HIS A 498 10.57 4.41 14.90
CA HIS A 498 10.15 3.25 15.69
C HIS A 498 11.04 2.94 16.91
N GLN A 499 12.16 3.65 17.12
CA GLN A 499 13.17 3.27 18.10
C GLN A 499 12.61 3.03 19.50
N ALA A 500 11.78 3.94 20.01
CA ALA A 500 11.25 3.84 21.36
C ALA A 500 10.35 2.60 21.54
N VAL A 501 9.59 2.21 20.50
CA VAL A 501 8.71 1.04 20.53
C VAL A 501 9.54 -0.24 20.45
N MET A 502 10.54 -0.29 19.56
CA MET A 502 11.46 -1.44 19.44
C MET A 502 12.26 -1.68 20.73
N GLU A 503 12.77 -0.63 21.36
CA GLU A 503 13.48 -0.71 22.63
C GLU A 503 12.57 -1.15 23.78
N ALA A 504 11.34 -0.61 23.86
CA ALA A 504 10.38 -1.01 24.89
C ALA A 504 9.93 -2.48 24.75
N ALA A 505 9.88 -3.00 23.53
CA ALA A 505 9.56 -4.40 23.25
C ALA A 505 10.75 -5.36 23.45
N GLY A 506 11.97 -4.86 23.69
CA GLY A 506 13.16 -5.72 23.78
C GLY A 506 13.48 -6.42 22.46
N ALA A 507 13.37 -5.68 21.34
CA ALA A 507 13.52 -6.19 19.99
C ALA A 507 14.83 -6.97 19.77
N ALA A 508 15.96 -6.44 20.27
CA ALA A 508 17.26 -7.08 20.13
C ALA A 508 17.33 -8.43 20.87
N GLU A 509 16.81 -8.49 22.10
CA GLU A 509 16.74 -9.74 22.85
C GLU A 509 15.78 -10.75 22.21
N ALA A 510 14.67 -10.28 21.63
CA ALA A 510 13.72 -11.13 20.91
C ALA A 510 14.36 -11.75 19.67
N VAL A 511 15.02 -10.94 18.83
CA VAL A 511 15.80 -11.43 17.66
C VAL A 511 16.80 -12.49 18.10
N LYS A 512 17.60 -12.20 19.14
CA LYS A 512 18.58 -13.17 19.64
C LYS A 512 17.92 -14.48 20.09
N SER A 513 16.84 -14.39 20.87
CA SER A 513 16.15 -15.55 21.43
C SER A 513 15.56 -16.45 20.33
N VAL A 514 14.90 -15.84 19.34
CA VAL A 514 14.30 -16.56 18.21
C VAL A 514 15.36 -17.22 17.36
N VAL A 515 16.41 -16.48 16.97
CA VAL A 515 17.46 -17.02 16.11
C VAL A 515 18.23 -18.14 16.81
N ASP A 516 18.59 -17.98 18.09
CA ASP A 516 19.27 -19.03 18.85
C ASP A 516 18.40 -20.30 18.95
N TYR A 517 17.14 -20.15 19.37
CA TYR A 517 16.22 -21.27 19.57
C TYR A 517 15.92 -21.98 18.25
N CYS A 518 15.41 -21.27 17.24
CA CYS A 518 15.00 -21.90 16.00
C CYS A 518 16.19 -22.52 15.25
N THR A 519 17.37 -21.90 15.29
CA THR A 519 18.56 -22.50 14.70
C THR A 519 18.98 -23.78 15.43
N ALA A 520 18.98 -23.78 16.77
CA ALA A 520 19.38 -24.94 17.57
C ALA A 520 18.38 -26.10 17.48
N HIS A 521 17.09 -25.81 17.40
CA HIS A 521 16.02 -26.81 17.45
C HIS A 521 15.57 -27.26 16.06
N TYR A 522 15.42 -26.35 15.09
CA TYR A 522 14.88 -26.67 13.76
C TYR A 522 15.92 -26.60 12.64
N GLY A 523 16.94 -25.76 12.76
CA GLY A 523 17.99 -25.60 11.75
C GLY A 523 18.08 -24.17 11.20
N MET A 524 19.12 -23.91 10.42
CA MET A 524 19.36 -22.59 9.83
C MET A 524 18.32 -22.25 8.76
N LEU A 525 17.97 -20.96 8.65
CA LEU A 525 17.12 -20.47 7.58
C LEU A 525 17.75 -20.76 6.21
N SER A 526 16.95 -21.29 5.29
CA SER A 526 17.37 -21.65 3.93
C SER A 526 17.88 -20.46 3.11
N PHE A 527 17.44 -19.25 3.47
CA PHE A 527 17.85 -18.00 2.85
C PHE A 527 18.95 -17.27 3.63
N GLY A 528 19.55 -17.85 4.67
CA GLY A 528 20.75 -17.30 5.31
C GLY A 528 21.98 -17.43 4.39
N SER A 529 22.84 -16.40 4.34
CA SER A 529 24.01 -16.39 3.42
C SER A 529 25.29 -16.98 4.03
N GLY A 530 25.16 -18.00 4.89
CA GLY A 530 26.26 -18.53 5.71
C GLY A 530 26.35 -17.79 7.04
N ASP A 531 27.10 -16.69 7.08
CA ASP A 531 27.48 -16.03 8.34
C ASP A 531 26.68 -14.75 8.64
N THR A 532 25.86 -14.24 7.72
CA THR A 532 25.11 -13.00 7.92
C THR A 532 23.67 -13.10 7.42
N LEU A 533 22.74 -12.52 8.19
CA LEU A 533 21.34 -12.33 7.82
C LEU A 533 20.93 -10.88 8.12
N LYS A 534 20.34 -10.20 7.15
CA LYS A 534 19.70 -8.91 7.36
C LYS A 534 18.22 -9.09 7.65
N LEU A 535 17.75 -8.49 8.73
CA LEU A 535 16.32 -8.33 9.02
C LEU A 535 15.98 -6.86 8.80
N ILE A 536 15.14 -6.56 7.81
CA ILE A 536 14.90 -5.20 7.35
C ILE A 536 13.43 -4.85 7.56
N GLN A 537 13.14 -3.89 8.43
CA GLN A 537 11.81 -3.33 8.52
C GLN A 537 11.46 -2.58 7.22
N SER A 538 10.44 -3.04 6.52
CA SER A 538 9.90 -2.37 5.35
C SER A 538 8.78 -1.41 5.74
N ARG A 539 8.44 -0.53 4.79
CA ARG A 539 7.13 0.12 4.77
C ARG A 539 6.00 -0.93 4.74
N VAL A 540 4.76 -0.51 5.00
CA VAL A 540 3.59 -1.38 4.85
C VAL A 540 3.53 -1.96 3.45
N THR A 541 3.64 -3.28 3.35
CA THR A 541 3.63 -4.03 2.08
C THR A 541 2.50 -5.05 2.03
N GLY A 542 1.91 -5.40 3.18
CA GLY A 542 0.81 -6.37 3.27
C GLY A 542 1.31 -7.81 3.17
N GLY A 543 2.57 -8.04 3.54
CA GLY A 543 3.29 -9.29 3.41
C GLY A 543 4.81 -9.09 3.42
N GLY A 544 5.57 -10.18 3.48
CA GLY A 544 7.03 -10.17 3.52
C GLY A 544 7.65 -11.12 2.49
N TYR A 545 8.95 -10.96 2.26
CA TYR A 545 9.74 -11.89 1.47
C TYR A 545 11.16 -12.00 2.01
N ALA A 546 11.79 -13.16 1.75
CA ALA A 546 13.13 -13.47 2.20
C ALA A 546 13.92 -14.18 1.08
N ALA A 547 15.17 -13.76 0.87
CA ALA A 547 16.09 -14.43 -0.04
C ALA A 547 17.54 -14.01 0.20
N ASN A 548 18.48 -14.90 -0.10
CA ASN A 548 19.90 -14.59 -0.34
C ASN A 548 20.59 -13.72 0.75
N GLY A 549 20.28 -13.96 2.02
CA GLY A 549 20.88 -13.30 3.18
C GLY A 549 20.08 -12.11 3.72
N ALA A 550 18.84 -11.91 3.29
CA ALA A 550 17.96 -10.88 3.86
C ALA A 550 16.50 -11.36 3.95
N SER A 551 15.77 -10.74 4.88
CA SER A 551 14.34 -10.89 5.05
C SER A 551 13.70 -9.57 5.44
N LEU A 552 12.45 -9.38 5.01
CA LEU A 552 11.63 -8.24 5.40
C LEU A 552 10.83 -8.50 6.66
N LEU A 553 10.60 -7.41 7.38
CA LEU A 553 9.73 -7.30 8.54
C LEU A 553 8.73 -6.18 8.22
N ASP A 554 7.45 -6.50 7.98
CA ASP A 554 6.46 -5.47 7.66
C ASP A 554 6.25 -4.56 8.89
N GLU A 555 6.34 -3.24 8.74
CA GLU A 555 6.17 -2.34 9.89
C GLU A 555 4.83 -2.51 10.61
N ALA A 556 3.78 -2.96 9.90
CA ALA A 556 2.46 -3.20 10.47
C ALA A 556 2.45 -4.29 11.55
N ASP A 557 3.42 -5.21 11.52
CA ASP A 557 3.58 -6.29 12.49
C ASP A 557 4.27 -5.80 13.78
N PHE A 558 4.91 -4.63 13.76
CA PHE A 558 5.69 -4.12 14.90
C PHE A 558 5.12 -2.84 15.50
N THR A 559 3.90 -2.45 15.13
CA THR A 559 3.25 -1.24 15.64
C THR A 559 2.95 -1.36 17.13
N ALA A 560 2.82 -0.22 17.81
CA ALA A 560 2.44 -0.21 19.23
C ALA A 560 1.10 -0.90 19.49
N ASP A 561 0.16 -0.86 18.53
CA ASP A 561 -1.12 -1.55 18.60
C ASP A 561 -0.93 -3.08 18.50
N ASN A 562 -0.23 -3.56 17.46
CA ASN A 562 -0.01 -5.01 17.28
C ASN A 562 0.81 -5.61 18.43
N LEU A 563 1.86 -4.92 18.88
CA LEU A 563 2.66 -5.36 20.03
C LEU A 563 1.89 -5.37 21.35
N SER A 564 0.71 -4.75 21.42
CA SER A 564 -0.18 -4.83 22.59
C SER A 564 -1.18 -5.99 22.53
N ASP A 565 -1.19 -6.77 21.46
CA ASP A 565 -2.14 -7.87 21.26
C ASP A 565 -1.82 -9.07 22.18
N THR A 566 -2.61 -9.20 23.24
CA THR A 566 -2.49 -10.28 24.22
C THR A 566 -2.83 -11.67 23.67
N GLY A 567 -3.43 -11.76 22.48
CA GLY A 567 -3.72 -13.03 21.82
C GLY A 567 -2.49 -13.66 21.15
N LYS A 568 -1.47 -12.85 20.84
CA LYS A 568 -0.19 -13.30 20.25
C LYS A 568 0.91 -13.55 21.29
N GLY A 569 0.76 -12.99 22.50
CA GLY A 569 1.66 -13.22 23.62
C GLY A 569 1.27 -12.44 24.89
N GLY A 570 1.89 -12.75 26.02
CA GLY A 570 1.61 -12.11 27.32
C GLY A 570 2.06 -10.64 27.43
N GLY A 571 2.78 -10.12 26.43
CA GLY A 571 3.17 -8.72 26.31
C GLY A 571 4.01 -8.44 25.05
N ALA A 572 4.38 -7.18 24.84
CA ALA A 572 5.06 -6.72 23.61
C ALA A 572 6.31 -7.50 23.21
N GLY A 573 7.14 -7.90 24.18
CA GLY A 573 8.32 -8.72 23.87
C GLY A 573 8.00 -10.14 23.40
N GLU A 574 6.85 -10.70 23.82
CA GLU A 574 6.40 -12.01 23.38
C GLU A 574 5.74 -11.95 22.00
N VAL A 575 4.98 -10.87 21.71
CA VAL A 575 4.47 -10.61 20.35
C VAL A 575 5.63 -10.38 19.39
N MET A 576 6.67 -9.64 19.81
CA MET A 576 7.89 -9.47 19.02
C MET A 576 8.57 -10.81 18.69
N ILE A 577 8.62 -11.75 19.66
CA ILE A 577 9.09 -13.12 19.41
C ILE A 577 8.21 -13.82 18.38
N HIS A 578 6.88 -13.73 18.51
CA HIS A 578 5.92 -14.33 17.59
C HIS A 578 6.16 -13.88 16.15
N GLU A 579 6.20 -12.57 15.90
CA GLU A 579 6.38 -12.03 14.55
C GLU A 579 7.75 -12.41 13.95
N LEU A 580 8.78 -12.54 14.78
CA LEU A 580 10.11 -13.01 14.36
C LEU A 580 10.16 -14.53 14.11
N VAL A 581 9.32 -15.34 14.76
CA VAL A 581 9.25 -16.79 14.49
C VAL A 581 8.67 -17.07 13.11
N HIS A 582 7.84 -16.18 12.55
CA HIS A 582 7.40 -16.28 11.15
C HIS A 582 8.56 -16.32 10.15
N GLN A 583 9.77 -15.91 10.52
CA GLN A 583 10.94 -16.11 9.66
C GLN A 583 11.20 -17.61 9.37
N TRP A 584 10.90 -18.52 10.30
CA TRP A 584 11.00 -19.98 10.10
C TRP A 584 9.72 -20.60 9.57
N TRP A 585 8.58 -20.32 10.20
CA TRP A 585 7.31 -21.01 9.89
C TRP A 585 6.38 -20.25 8.95
N GLY A 586 6.70 -19.01 8.57
CA GLY A 586 5.97 -18.24 7.56
C GLY A 586 6.76 -18.06 6.26
N LEU A 587 7.98 -17.51 6.34
CA LEU A 587 8.84 -17.28 5.17
C LEU A 587 9.76 -18.47 4.85
N GLY A 588 10.15 -19.24 5.87
CA GLY A 588 10.98 -20.43 5.69
C GLY A 588 10.22 -21.64 5.14
N ASN A 589 8.88 -21.63 5.15
CA ASN A 589 8.03 -22.74 4.71
C ASN A 589 6.75 -22.24 4.04
N MET A 590 6.27 -22.97 3.03
CA MET A 590 4.96 -22.72 2.41
C MET A 590 3.90 -23.62 3.03
N PHE A 591 2.69 -23.10 3.22
CA PHE A 591 1.54 -23.84 3.74
C PHE A 591 0.41 -23.82 2.72
N ASP A 592 -0.27 -24.94 2.55
CA ASP A 592 -1.42 -25.01 1.65
C ASP A 592 -2.62 -24.35 2.32
N ALA A 593 -3.14 -23.28 1.70
CA ALA A 593 -4.30 -22.52 2.16
C ALA A 593 -5.62 -22.98 1.51
N SER A 594 -5.63 -24.09 0.77
CA SER A 594 -6.80 -24.55 0.00
C SER A 594 -8.02 -24.95 0.84
N ASP A 595 -7.82 -25.33 2.11
CA ASP A 595 -8.89 -25.52 3.08
C ASP A 595 -8.85 -24.41 4.13
N GLU A 596 -9.63 -23.34 3.88
CA GLU A 596 -9.77 -22.20 4.79
C GLU A 596 -10.32 -22.57 6.17
N SER A 597 -10.94 -23.74 6.30
CA SER A 597 -11.44 -24.22 7.58
C SER A 597 -10.34 -24.90 8.40
N SER A 598 -9.24 -25.34 7.79
CA SER A 598 -8.19 -26.10 8.47
C SER A 598 -7.51 -25.29 9.58
N PRO A 599 -7.30 -25.87 10.78
CA PRO A 599 -6.47 -25.24 11.81
C PRO A 599 -4.98 -25.25 11.45
N TRP A 600 -4.55 -26.14 10.53
CA TRP A 600 -3.16 -26.27 10.12
C TRP A 600 -2.70 -25.05 9.31
N SER A 601 -1.72 -24.33 9.83
CA SER A 601 -1.23 -23.08 9.26
C SER A 601 0.17 -22.77 9.79
N ALA A 602 0.85 -21.82 9.14
CA ALA A 602 2.06 -21.20 9.66
C ALA A 602 1.86 -20.70 11.10
N GLU A 603 0.71 -20.09 11.38
CA GLU A 603 0.36 -19.54 12.70
C GLU A 603 0.39 -20.58 13.81
N GLY A 604 -0.18 -21.77 13.59
CA GLY A 604 -0.19 -22.82 14.61
C GLY A 604 1.21 -23.22 15.07
N LEU A 605 2.16 -23.34 14.12
CA LEU A 605 3.56 -23.63 14.41
C LEU A 605 4.31 -22.43 14.99
N THR A 606 4.02 -21.22 14.52
CA THR A 606 4.57 -19.99 15.09
C THR A 606 4.18 -19.86 16.55
N VAL A 607 2.89 -19.96 16.88
CA VAL A 607 2.38 -19.86 18.26
C VAL A 607 2.98 -20.94 19.16
N TYR A 608 3.03 -22.20 18.70
CA TYR A 608 3.64 -23.28 19.47
C TYR A 608 5.15 -23.04 19.71
N THR A 609 5.88 -22.55 18.70
CA THR A 609 7.31 -22.22 18.82
C THR A 609 7.52 -21.03 19.77
N THR A 610 6.70 -19.98 19.67
CA THR A 610 6.71 -18.84 20.60
C THR A 610 6.51 -19.32 22.03
N TYR A 611 5.52 -20.18 22.29
CA TYR A 611 5.30 -20.81 23.59
C TYR A 611 6.55 -21.55 24.09
N ARG A 612 7.24 -22.32 23.24
CA ARG A 612 8.46 -23.04 23.65
C ARG A 612 9.59 -22.09 24.02
N ILE A 613 9.80 -21.01 23.27
CA ILE A 613 10.80 -19.97 23.58
C ILE A 613 10.47 -19.28 24.91
N VAL A 614 9.21 -18.87 25.09
CA VAL A 614 8.72 -18.24 26.32
C VAL A 614 8.85 -19.18 27.51
N LYS A 615 8.54 -20.47 27.34
CA LYS A 615 8.69 -21.50 28.36
C LYS A 615 10.13 -21.66 28.83
N GLU A 616 11.09 -21.65 27.92
CA GLU A 616 12.52 -21.69 28.29
C GLU A 616 12.96 -20.42 29.02
N ARG A 617 12.44 -19.26 28.61
CA ARG A 617 12.83 -17.96 29.17
C ARG A 617 12.22 -17.66 30.54
N TYR A 618 10.93 -17.96 30.73
CA TYR A 618 10.15 -17.56 31.90
C TYR A 618 9.69 -18.74 32.76
N GLY A 619 9.88 -19.97 32.27
CA GLY A 619 9.58 -21.20 32.99
C GLY A 619 8.21 -21.81 32.68
N PRO A 620 8.03 -23.10 33.03
CA PRO A 620 6.85 -23.88 32.65
C PRO A 620 5.55 -23.38 33.28
N SER A 621 5.58 -22.87 34.51
CA SER A 621 4.37 -22.35 35.17
C SER A 621 3.84 -21.11 34.47
N TYR A 622 4.72 -20.21 34.03
CA TYR A 622 4.35 -19.01 33.29
C TYR A 622 3.73 -19.38 31.93
N ALA A 623 4.40 -20.26 31.18
CA ALA A 623 3.93 -20.70 29.88
C ALA A 623 2.59 -21.48 29.97
N GLN A 624 2.36 -22.23 31.06
CA GLN A 624 1.07 -22.87 31.30
C GLN A 624 -0.05 -21.82 31.47
N GLU A 625 0.14 -20.85 32.37
CA GLU A 625 -0.87 -19.83 32.70
C GLU A 625 -1.19 -18.90 31.52
N HIS A 626 -0.16 -18.45 30.78
CA HIS A 626 -0.29 -17.43 29.76
C HIS A 626 -0.53 -17.95 28.34
N TYR A 627 -0.27 -19.24 28.08
CA TYR A 627 -0.50 -19.84 26.76
C TYR A 627 -1.46 -21.03 26.85
N VAL A 628 -1.06 -22.12 27.49
CA VAL A 628 -1.83 -23.38 27.43
C VAL A 628 -3.23 -23.24 28.02
N ASP A 629 -3.35 -22.61 29.19
CA ASP A 629 -4.64 -22.38 29.85
C ASP A 629 -5.52 -21.41 29.02
N GLN A 630 -4.92 -20.39 28.40
CA GLN A 630 -5.62 -19.44 27.52
C GLN A 630 -6.14 -20.12 26.25
N TRP A 631 -5.30 -20.94 25.60
CA TRP A 631 -5.70 -21.71 24.42
C TRP A 631 -6.83 -22.67 24.76
N GLN A 632 -6.73 -23.39 25.89
CA GLN A 632 -7.76 -24.35 26.31
C GLN A 632 -9.08 -23.63 26.55
N GLN A 633 -9.05 -22.50 27.27
CA GLN A 633 -10.24 -21.69 27.49
C GLN A 633 -10.86 -21.20 26.17
N ALA A 634 -10.04 -20.74 25.22
CA ALA A 634 -10.52 -20.27 23.92
C ALA A 634 -11.14 -21.40 23.09
N VAL A 635 -10.54 -22.59 23.08
CA VAL A 635 -11.04 -23.77 22.37
C VAL A 635 -12.32 -24.32 23.00
N ASP A 636 -12.40 -24.36 24.33
CA ASP A 636 -13.62 -24.75 25.05
C ASP A 636 -14.78 -23.82 24.68
N ASN A 637 -14.52 -22.51 24.65
CA ASN A 637 -15.49 -21.50 24.20
C ASN A 637 -15.86 -21.66 22.72
N TYR A 638 -14.90 -22.00 21.86
CA TYR A 638 -15.12 -22.25 20.44
C TYR A 638 -16.12 -23.39 20.23
N TYR A 639 -15.94 -24.54 20.88
CA TYR A 639 -16.87 -25.66 20.72
C TYR A 639 -18.24 -25.41 21.38
N LEU A 640 -18.34 -24.47 22.32
CA LEU A 640 -19.61 -23.99 22.87
C LEU A 640 -20.29 -22.93 22.00
N ASN A 641 -19.56 -22.32 21.05
CA ASN A 641 -20.06 -21.25 20.19
C ASN A 641 -21.28 -21.70 19.39
N PHE A 642 -22.28 -20.82 19.30
CA PHE A 642 -23.54 -21.10 18.62
C PHE A 642 -23.35 -21.44 17.14
N TYR A 643 -22.52 -20.68 16.42
CA TYR A 643 -22.32 -20.83 14.97
C TYR A 643 -21.49 -22.06 14.62
N VAL A 644 -20.51 -22.42 15.46
CA VAL A 644 -19.76 -23.67 15.32
C VAL A 644 -20.69 -24.89 15.44
N ARG A 645 -21.63 -24.84 16.39
CA ARG A 645 -22.59 -25.93 16.62
C ARG A 645 -23.77 -25.95 15.65
N ASN A 646 -23.99 -24.87 14.91
CA ASN A 646 -25.12 -24.69 14.01
C ASN A 646 -24.67 -23.96 12.71
N PRO A 647 -23.84 -24.60 11.86
CA PRO A 647 -23.21 -23.95 10.70
C PRO A 647 -24.24 -23.41 9.68
N ASP A 648 -25.38 -24.08 9.52
CA ASP A 648 -26.48 -23.62 8.65
C ASP A 648 -26.95 -22.19 9.00
N TYR A 649 -26.83 -21.78 10.27
CA TYR A 649 -27.19 -20.43 10.70
C TYR A 649 -26.11 -19.40 10.37
N LEU A 650 -24.85 -19.81 10.32
CA LEU A 650 -23.74 -18.96 9.88
C LEU A 650 -23.84 -18.73 8.36
N GLU A 651 -24.18 -19.77 7.60
CA GLU A 651 -24.39 -19.68 6.16
C GLU A 651 -25.61 -18.81 5.79
N ALA A 652 -26.62 -18.75 6.66
CA ALA A 652 -27.80 -17.92 6.49
C ALA A 652 -27.57 -16.43 6.80
N LEU A 653 -26.43 -16.06 7.37
CA LEU A 653 -26.09 -14.65 7.62
C LEU A 653 -25.73 -13.91 6.33
N PRO A 654 -25.87 -12.57 6.30
CA PRO A 654 -25.28 -11.80 5.24
C PRO A 654 -23.76 -11.98 5.24
N GLU A 655 -23.16 -11.80 4.07
CA GLU A 655 -21.77 -12.19 3.81
C GLU A 655 -20.76 -11.50 4.72
N GLU A 656 -20.97 -10.22 5.05
CA GLU A 656 -20.07 -9.43 5.90
C GLU A 656 -20.02 -9.98 7.33
N GLU A 657 -21.18 -10.21 7.95
CA GLU A 657 -21.30 -10.77 9.29
C GLU A 657 -20.79 -12.22 9.32
N ARG A 658 -21.05 -12.99 8.26
CA ARG A 658 -20.50 -14.32 8.09
C ARG A 658 -18.97 -14.28 8.07
N LEU A 659 -18.37 -13.36 7.30
CA LEU A 659 -16.91 -13.22 7.21
C LEU A 659 -16.30 -12.77 8.54
N GLU A 660 -16.90 -11.80 9.24
CA GLU A 660 -16.42 -11.37 10.56
C GLU A 660 -16.39 -12.53 11.57
N ILE A 661 -17.49 -13.28 11.65
CA ILE A 661 -17.60 -14.45 12.54
C ILE A 661 -16.63 -15.54 12.09
N SER A 662 -16.59 -15.89 10.81
CA SER A 662 -15.68 -16.91 10.28
C SER A 662 -14.21 -16.55 10.53
N ASN A 663 -13.83 -15.27 10.40
CA ASN A 663 -12.47 -14.81 10.70
C ASN A 663 -12.15 -14.96 12.19
N SER A 664 -13.06 -14.58 13.09
CA SER A 664 -12.89 -14.77 14.54
C SER A 664 -12.79 -16.25 14.92
N LEU A 665 -13.62 -17.11 14.32
CA LEU A 665 -13.58 -18.55 14.52
C LEU A 665 -12.26 -19.14 14.00
N ARG A 666 -11.81 -18.74 12.81
CA ARG A 666 -10.54 -19.17 12.21
C ARG A 666 -9.36 -18.77 13.07
N TYR A 667 -9.37 -17.57 13.65
CA TYR A 667 -8.35 -17.12 14.59
C TYR A 667 -8.18 -18.11 15.73
N VAL A 668 -9.27 -18.52 16.40
CA VAL A 668 -9.20 -19.50 17.50
C VAL A 668 -8.66 -20.85 17.01
N ARG A 669 -9.04 -21.30 15.81
CA ARG A 669 -8.52 -22.56 15.25
C ARG A 669 -7.01 -22.52 15.03
N GLN A 670 -6.50 -21.41 14.50
CA GLN A 670 -5.08 -21.27 14.15
C GLN A 670 -4.20 -20.94 15.36
N TYR A 671 -4.64 -20.01 16.21
CA TYR A 671 -3.85 -19.49 17.35
C TYR A 671 -4.06 -20.25 18.66
N CYS A 672 -5.09 -21.10 18.78
CA CYS A 672 -5.39 -21.84 20.02
C CYS A 672 -5.56 -23.36 19.78
N GLU A 673 -6.42 -23.78 18.85
CA GLU A 673 -6.69 -25.21 18.61
C GLU A 673 -5.44 -25.92 18.07
N MET A 674 -4.81 -25.37 17.03
CA MET A 674 -3.63 -25.97 16.42
C MET A 674 -2.44 -26.09 17.38
N PRO A 675 -2.01 -25.04 18.13
CA PRO A 675 -0.91 -25.20 19.08
C PRO A 675 -1.22 -26.19 20.20
N LEU A 676 -2.48 -26.30 20.66
CA LEU A 676 -2.88 -27.38 21.59
C LEU A 676 -2.78 -28.77 20.97
N LYS A 677 -3.17 -28.92 19.69
CA LYS A 677 -3.00 -30.18 18.95
C LYS A 677 -1.52 -30.53 18.80
N ILE A 678 -0.66 -29.56 18.53
CA ILE A 678 0.80 -29.77 18.48
C ILE A 678 1.34 -30.14 19.86
N LEU A 679 0.89 -29.49 20.93
CA LEU A 679 1.26 -29.83 22.31
C LEU A 679 0.80 -31.25 22.70
N LYS A 680 -0.39 -31.67 22.27
CA LYS A 680 -0.85 -33.06 22.46
C LYS A 680 0.00 -34.04 21.66
N ALA A 681 0.33 -33.71 20.42
CA ALA A 681 1.25 -34.50 19.60
C ALA A 681 2.61 -34.64 20.29
N GLU A 682 3.16 -33.55 20.86
CA GLU A 682 4.41 -33.55 21.64
C GLU A 682 4.36 -34.59 22.77
N GLN A 683 3.27 -34.62 23.54
CA GLN A 683 3.11 -35.60 24.62
C GLN A 683 3.06 -37.04 24.10
N LEU A 684 2.39 -37.28 22.97
CA LEU A 684 2.23 -38.61 22.38
C LEU A 684 3.51 -39.16 21.75
N VAL A 685 4.33 -38.31 21.14
CA VAL A 685 5.60 -38.71 20.50
C VAL A 685 6.75 -38.88 21.51
N GLY A 686 6.52 -38.59 22.79
CA GLY A 686 7.49 -38.81 23.87
C GLY A 686 8.16 -37.54 24.42
N GLY A 687 7.53 -36.38 24.24
CA GLY A 687 7.94 -35.11 24.84
C GLY A 687 8.69 -34.17 23.88
N GLU A 688 9.13 -33.05 24.45
CA GLU A 688 9.75 -31.91 23.76
C GLU A 688 10.88 -32.30 22.79
N GLU A 689 11.86 -33.09 23.25
CA GLU A 689 13.01 -33.49 22.43
C GLU A 689 12.62 -34.38 21.23
N ALA A 690 11.53 -35.15 21.34
CA ALA A 690 11.03 -35.96 20.24
C ALA A 690 10.30 -35.08 19.21
N MET A 691 9.46 -34.15 19.69
CA MET A 691 8.79 -33.18 18.82
C MET A 691 9.79 -32.27 18.10
N ASP A 692 10.82 -31.77 18.78
CA ASP A 692 11.84 -30.91 18.16
C ASP A 692 12.57 -31.62 17.01
N ARG A 693 12.84 -32.93 17.15
CA ARG A 693 13.41 -33.74 16.07
C ARG A 693 12.47 -33.91 14.89
N ILE A 694 11.16 -34.06 15.14
CA ILE A 694 10.14 -34.14 14.09
C ILE A 694 10.05 -32.81 13.33
N LEU A 695 9.89 -31.71 14.06
CA LEU A 695 9.80 -30.36 13.46
C LEU A 695 11.07 -29.99 12.69
N ARG A 696 12.25 -30.36 13.20
CA ARG A 696 13.51 -30.26 12.45
C ARG A 696 13.46 -31.03 11.14
N GLY A 697 12.97 -32.27 11.16
CA GLY A 697 12.83 -33.08 9.96
C GLY A 697 11.89 -32.44 8.93
N LEU A 698 10.75 -31.91 9.39
CA LEU A 698 9.78 -31.23 8.53
C LEU A 698 10.34 -29.92 7.96
N PHE A 699 11.04 -29.14 8.76
CA PHE A 699 11.65 -27.87 8.34
C PHE A 699 12.73 -28.08 7.27
N ASN A 700 13.56 -29.11 7.41
CA ASN A 700 14.65 -29.42 6.48
C ASN A 700 14.28 -30.47 5.42
N ARG A 701 12.98 -30.69 5.18
CA ARG A 701 12.52 -31.68 4.19
C ARG A 701 12.97 -31.30 2.79
N GLU A 702 13.11 -32.31 1.93
CA GLU A 702 13.25 -32.08 0.49
C GLU A 702 11.93 -31.54 -0.06
N LEU A 703 11.99 -30.42 -0.79
CA LEU A 703 10.81 -29.78 -1.36
C LEU A 703 10.54 -30.32 -2.76
N ASP A 704 9.28 -30.68 -3.03
CA ASP A 704 8.80 -30.89 -4.40
C ASP A 704 8.56 -29.50 -5.04
N PRO A 705 9.29 -29.13 -6.12
CA PRO A 705 9.09 -27.85 -6.79
C PRO A 705 7.66 -27.65 -7.32
N MET A 706 6.92 -28.73 -7.58
CA MET A 706 5.55 -28.67 -8.06
C MET A 706 4.52 -28.53 -6.93
N TYR A 707 4.88 -28.91 -5.71
CA TYR A 707 4.00 -28.85 -4.54
C TYR A 707 4.83 -28.71 -3.25
N PRO A 708 5.39 -27.51 -2.98
CA PRO A 708 6.34 -27.29 -1.89
C PRO A 708 5.68 -27.13 -0.50
N TYR A 709 4.37 -27.29 -0.42
CA TYR A 709 3.58 -27.00 0.78
C TYR A 709 3.81 -28.03 1.90
N LEU A 710 3.91 -27.56 3.14
CA LEU A 710 3.88 -28.39 4.33
C LEU A 710 2.42 -28.68 4.70
N THR A 711 1.97 -29.90 4.44
CA THR A 711 0.57 -30.28 4.71
C THR A 711 0.39 -30.79 6.14
N TYR A 712 -0.85 -30.76 6.63
CA TYR A 712 -1.16 -31.36 7.93
C TYR A 712 -0.88 -32.86 7.95
N GLN A 713 -1.10 -33.54 6.81
CA GLN A 713 -0.79 -34.96 6.68
C GLN A 713 0.70 -35.24 6.79
N ASP A 714 1.57 -34.36 6.28
CA ASP A 714 3.03 -34.51 6.47
C ASP A 714 3.41 -34.44 7.94
N PHE A 715 2.81 -33.51 8.70
CA PHE A 715 3.01 -33.41 10.14
C PHE A 715 2.53 -34.67 10.89
N LEU A 716 1.32 -35.14 10.59
CA LEU A 716 0.75 -36.36 11.17
C LEU A 716 1.63 -37.59 10.86
N ASN A 717 2.04 -37.75 9.61
CA ASN A 717 2.92 -38.83 9.17
C ASN A 717 4.27 -38.80 9.91
N ALA A 718 4.86 -37.61 10.07
CA ALA A 718 6.13 -37.45 10.77
C ALA A 718 6.00 -37.76 12.28
N CYS A 719 4.83 -37.50 12.87
CA CYS A 719 4.52 -37.89 14.24
C CYS A 719 4.15 -39.38 14.39
N GLY A 720 3.79 -40.07 13.29
CA GLY A 720 3.20 -41.40 13.33
C GLY A 720 1.81 -41.41 13.97
N LEU A 721 1.07 -40.31 13.83
CA LEU A 721 -0.25 -40.10 14.42
C LEU A 721 -1.32 -39.95 13.33
N THR A 722 -2.57 -40.12 13.73
CA THR A 722 -3.75 -39.82 12.93
C THR A 722 -4.42 -38.55 13.42
N GLU A 723 -5.33 -37.98 12.63
CA GLU A 723 -6.11 -36.82 13.06
C GLU A 723 -6.95 -37.12 14.32
N GLU A 724 -7.45 -38.35 14.45
CA GLU A 724 -8.24 -38.80 15.60
C GLU A 724 -7.43 -38.74 16.91
N ASP A 725 -6.12 -39.05 16.84
CA ASP A 725 -5.22 -38.99 18.00
C ASP A 725 -5.08 -37.55 18.53
N LEU A 726 -5.27 -36.55 17.68
CA LEU A 726 -5.14 -35.13 18.05
C LEU A 726 -6.48 -34.45 18.41
N ASN A 727 -7.58 -35.21 18.52
CA ASN A 727 -8.84 -34.65 19.00
C ASN A 727 -8.69 -34.14 20.46
N LEU A 728 -9.11 -32.90 20.72
CA LEU A 728 -9.01 -32.26 22.04
C LEU A 728 -10.20 -32.56 22.97
N ALA A 729 -11.13 -33.43 22.52
CA ALA A 729 -12.38 -33.79 23.19
C ALA A 729 -12.24 -34.87 24.26
#